data_AF-A0AAV1MBD3-F1
#
_entry.id   AF-A0AAV1MBD3-F1
#
_cell.length_a   1.000
_cell.length_b   1.000
_cell.length_c   1.000
_cell.angle_alpha   90.00
_cell.angle_beta   90.00
_cell.angle_gamma   90.00
#
_symmetry.space_group_name_H-M   'P 1'
#
loop_
_entity.id
_entity.type
_entity.pdbx_description
1 polymer ?
#
loop_
_entity_poly.entity_id
_entity_poly.type
_entity_poly.pdbx_seq_one_letter_code
_entity_poly.pdbx_strand_id
1 'polypeptide(L)'
;MRVEDENHEGAIYLAHHPVIREDKDTTKIRVVFDASAKGTGGFSLNDCMMIGPVLQPDLRSIIIRWRIHKFCVIGDIIKMYRQVRVTEDHANLQRIVWRNEESEEVKSYKLMRVTFGTAAAPYLAVRTLCQLAQEEAEEYPETASVIKNSFYVDDLMSGNEDIDKTKVMCEEIKMILRKGGFEMQKWSSNCDELLDFLQERECTMKEKLDIKLDKVIKILGLTWDRKDDRFKITVNLPEVEGPITKRSVLSDVARLFDPFGWLSPVVISAKILIQKLWICNLGWDDVLPPHLIEDWLRYRKELIHLQHISLPRWFNTTAQNLKDMEIHGFADASVNTYAAVVYLKVINNASIHVMIIASRTKVAPLKQISVPKLELCAAALLTELMSDVVDLLSIRKEKIFAWSDSTVVLSWLQSEPSRWRTFVANRVAEITRVLDNNHWNYVQSSDNPADLATRGIKAHDLANQDIWWSGPDWLKQIQIEKDRLEIPQTELESKNAFHSYFEGEPIWQRFSSLSKMKRVLAYCRRLLPNKGKKEKFLTVDEMNLIETRCVKFYQGQMYRQEVECLKKDGRVRSGSSLANLTPYLDEHGLLRVAGRLNNAEFLSTNTKHPIIIPAKQHVTRLIINDGHAKTLHGGVLQTMAFIRRKFWVINLKSAVRGFIRNCTTCIRDKAETKQQLMGQLPAPRVTPSRAFSSSGVDYAGPIQVRTSKGRGHKSSKGYICLFVCMSTKAIHLECVTDLTSQAFIAAFRRFVARRGHCSHLWSDNGTNFVGAAKELRRMFEVGKNNMAKEIAELLANDGTTWHFIPPKAPNFGGLWEAGVKSAKQHLSRISGATRLTYEEMTTLLAQIEACLNSRPLCQMDDTLETLDPLTPGHFLIGEPLIGLPENDYVNKNVNLLTRWQFIQNRIQNFWRRWQADYLQTLQQRYKWQRVVRSPSIGDIVIIKEEDLPPCKWLLGKIITLHPGSDKLVRVVSVRCKGNVVMKRPLSKLILLPIKPEPY
;
A
#
# COMPACT_ATOMS: atom_id res chain seq x y z
N MET A 1 -39.36 30.58 34.63
CA MET A 1 -39.76 30.13 35.99
C MET A 1 -39.60 28.62 36.05
N ARG A 2 -38.76 28.11 36.95
CA ARG A 2 -38.79 26.69 37.31
C ARG A 2 -39.75 26.54 38.48
N VAL A 3 -40.82 25.78 38.28
CA VAL A 3 -41.60 25.24 39.38
C VAL A 3 -41.04 23.85 39.60
N GLU A 4 -40.32 23.64 40.71
CA GLU A 4 -39.98 22.29 41.16
C GLU A 4 -41.26 21.70 41.74
N ASP A 5 -41.85 20.73 41.03
CA ASP A 5 -43.03 20.01 41.49
C ASP A 5 -42.54 18.88 42.40
N GLU A 6 -42.60 19.09 43.72
CA GLU A 6 -42.15 18.13 44.75
C GLU A 6 -42.82 16.74 44.61
N ASN A 7 -43.90 16.64 43.84
CA ASN A 7 -44.66 15.41 43.64
C ASN A 7 -44.23 14.56 42.43
N HIS A 8 -43.33 15.04 41.56
CA HIS A 8 -42.99 14.35 40.31
C HIS A 8 -41.51 14.42 39.93
N GLU A 9 -40.75 13.42 40.37
CA GLU A 9 -39.35 13.20 39.99
C GLU A 9 -39.20 13.08 38.46
N GLY A 10 -38.35 13.93 37.85
CA GLY A 10 -38.06 13.91 36.41
C GLY A 10 -38.99 14.74 35.51
N ALA A 11 -39.95 15.50 36.06
CA ALA A 11 -40.82 16.37 35.25
C ALA A 11 -40.10 17.63 34.72
N ILE A 12 -40.45 18.05 33.49
CA ILE A 12 -39.89 19.25 32.85
C ILE A 12 -41.01 20.23 32.48
N TYR A 13 -40.82 21.50 32.86
CA TYR A 13 -41.71 22.60 32.54
C TYR A 13 -41.17 23.44 31.39
N LEU A 14 -41.97 23.58 30.34
CA LEU A 14 -41.68 24.42 29.19
C LEU A 14 -42.18 25.84 29.46
N ALA A 15 -41.28 26.82 29.29
CA ALA A 15 -41.70 28.20 29.21
C ALA A 15 -42.53 28.40 27.93
N HIS A 16 -43.55 29.25 28.00
CA HIS A 16 -44.39 29.52 26.84
C HIS A 16 -44.80 30.99 26.78
N HIS A 17 -45.02 31.49 25.57
CA HIS A 17 -45.48 32.87 25.34
C HIS A 17 -46.36 32.95 24.09
N PRO A 18 -47.30 33.90 24.02
CA PRO A 18 -48.12 34.09 22.83
C PRO A 18 -47.33 34.86 21.75
N VAL A 19 -47.44 34.41 20.51
CA VAL A 19 -47.14 35.20 19.32
C VAL A 19 -48.46 35.57 18.66
N ILE A 20 -48.75 36.87 18.63
CA ILE A 20 -49.97 37.40 18.03
C ILE A 20 -49.74 37.56 16.52
N ARG A 21 -50.61 36.95 15.73
CA ARG A 21 -50.64 36.99 14.27
C ARG A 21 -51.92 37.65 13.83
N GLU A 22 -51.91 38.97 13.77
CA GLU A 22 -53.07 39.77 13.35
C GLU A 22 -53.44 39.52 11.88
N ASP A 23 -52.51 38.97 11.10
CA ASP A 23 -52.67 38.56 9.69
C ASP A 23 -53.47 37.26 9.49
N LYS A 24 -53.86 36.56 10.57
CA LYS A 24 -54.62 35.30 10.48
C LYS A 24 -56.01 35.41 11.11
N ASP A 25 -57.03 35.16 10.30
CA ASP A 25 -58.43 35.27 10.74
C ASP A 25 -58.86 34.19 11.75
N THR A 26 -58.37 32.95 11.61
CA THR A 26 -58.84 31.80 12.41
C THR A 26 -58.01 31.49 13.65
N THR A 27 -56.72 31.83 13.67
CA THR A 27 -55.82 31.59 14.82
C THR A 27 -54.90 32.79 15.05
N LYS A 28 -55.47 33.83 15.66
CA LYS A 28 -54.76 35.09 15.99
C LYS A 28 -53.63 34.93 16.99
N ILE A 29 -53.64 33.86 17.79
CA ILE A 29 -52.60 33.61 18.81
C ILE A 29 -51.98 32.24 18.57
N ARG A 30 -50.65 32.20 18.44
CA ARG A 30 -49.85 30.98 18.44
C ARG A 30 -48.98 30.94 19.69
N VAL A 31 -49.22 29.97 20.58
CA VAL A 31 -48.41 29.79 21.79
C VAL A 31 -47.08 29.16 21.42
N VAL A 32 -45.94 29.82 21.65
CA VAL A 32 -44.61 29.24 21.42
C VAL A 32 -44.13 28.59 22.70
N PHE A 33 -43.70 27.34 22.61
CA PHE A 33 -43.08 26.61 23.72
C PHE A 33 -41.57 26.60 23.55
N ASP A 34 -40.85 27.01 24.59
CA ASP A 34 -39.39 27.06 24.59
C ASP A 34 -38.80 25.82 25.28
N ALA A 35 -38.47 24.82 24.46
CA ALA A 35 -37.74 23.63 24.88
C ALA A 35 -36.21 23.80 24.80
N SER A 36 -35.72 24.99 24.40
CA SER A 36 -34.29 25.33 24.32
C SER A 36 -33.83 26.16 25.54
N ALA A 37 -34.76 26.57 26.40
CA ALA A 37 -34.46 27.16 27.69
C ALA A 37 -33.59 26.22 28.53
N LYS A 38 -32.42 26.71 28.95
CA LYS A 38 -31.46 25.94 29.75
C LYS A 38 -31.90 25.89 31.21
N GLY A 39 -31.87 24.69 31.77
CA GLY A 39 -32.07 24.48 33.20
C GLY A 39 -30.84 24.83 34.05
N THR A 40 -30.92 24.59 35.36
CA THR A 40 -29.78 24.80 36.30
C THR A 40 -28.56 23.95 35.97
N GLY A 41 -28.75 22.81 35.30
CA GLY A 41 -27.67 21.95 34.80
C GLY A 41 -27.01 22.45 33.51
N GLY A 42 -27.43 23.58 32.94
CA GLY A 42 -26.85 24.16 31.72
C GLY A 42 -27.32 23.52 30.40
N PHE A 43 -28.13 22.46 30.46
CA PHE A 43 -28.74 21.78 29.31
C PHE A 43 -30.22 22.15 29.18
N SER A 44 -30.71 22.17 27.94
CA SER A 44 -32.14 22.28 27.59
C SER A 44 -32.77 20.92 27.32
N LEU A 45 -34.10 20.85 27.21
CA LEU A 45 -34.77 19.61 26.80
C LEU A 45 -34.31 19.18 25.41
N ASN A 46 -34.21 20.13 24.48
CA ASN A 46 -33.77 19.87 23.11
C ASN A 46 -32.34 19.29 23.03
N ASP A 47 -31.44 19.69 23.93
CA ASP A 47 -30.07 19.13 24.00
C ASP A 47 -30.07 17.65 24.42
N CYS A 48 -31.08 17.23 25.17
CA CYS A 48 -31.19 15.87 25.71
C CYS A 48 -32.05 14.93 24.83
N MET A 49 -32.75 15.45 23.82
CA MET A 49 -33.64 14.66 22.97
C MET A 49 -32.89 14.03 21.78
N MET A 50 -33.25 12.78 21.47
CA MET A 50 -32.86 12.16 20.20
C MET A 50 -33.84 12.60 19.10
N ILE A 51 -33.35 13.42 18.16
CA ILE A 51 -34.16 14.08 17.13
C ILE A 51 -34.75 13.10 16.10
N GLY A 52 -34.03 12.01 15.80
CA GLY A 52 -34.33 11.11 14.69
C GLY A 52 -33.81 11.64 13.34
N PRO A 53 -33.71 10.79 12.31
CA PRO A 53 -33.29 11.21 10.96
C PRO A 53 -34.35 12.06 10.26
N VAL A 54 -33.93 12.91 9.33
CA VAL A 54 -34.87 13.69 8.49
C VAL A 54 -35.57 12.73 7.52
N LEU A 55 -36.88 12.55 7.69
CA LEU A 55 -37.72 11.69 6.84
C LEU A 55 -38.39 12.45 5.69
N GLN A 56 -38.61 13.75 5.88
CA GLN A 56 -39.31 14.58 4.90
C GLN A 56 -38.44 14.81 3.65
N PRO A 57 -39.02 14.71 2.44
CA PRO A 57 -38.32 15.10 1.21
C PRO A 57 -37.92 16.58 1.23
N ASP A 58 -36.88 16.93 0.46
CA ASP A 58 -36.51 18.34 0.27
C ASP A 58 -37.66 19.12 -0.39
N LEU A 59 -37.79 20.39 -0.02
CA LEU A 59 -38.80 21.30 -0.57
C LEU A 59 -38.77 21.32 -2.10
N ARG A 60 -37.56 21.36 -2.68
CA ARG A 60 -37.38 21.40 -4.14
C ARG A 60 -37.93 20.14 -4.79
N SER A 61 -37.73 18.99 -4.15
CA SER A 61 -38.16 17.69 -4.66
C SER A 61 -39.68 17.58 -4.75
N ILE A 62 -40.39 18.09 -3.74
CA ILE A 62 -41.86 18.05 -3.70
C ILE A 62 -42.45 18.92 -4.80
N ILE A 63 -41.98 20.16 -4.94
CA ILE A 63 -42.48 21.07 -5.97
C ILE A 63 -42.10 20.58 -7.37
N ILE A 64 -40.89 20.05 -7.60
CA ILE A 64 -40.52 19.51 -8.93
C ILE A 64 -41.44 18.33 -9.31
N ARG A 65 -41.76 17.42 -8.38
CA ARG A 65 -42.74 16.35 -8.63
C ARG A 65 -44.13 16.91 -8.90
N TRP A 66 -44.55 17.89 -8.10
CA TRP A 66 -45.83 18.56 -8.28
C TRP A 66 -45.98 19.18 -9.68
N ARG A 67 -44.89 19.72 -10.24
CA ARG A 67 -44.82 20.28 -11.60
C ARG A 67 -44.99 19.23 -12.72
N ILE A 68 -44.92 17.92 -12.45
CA ILE A 68 -45.15 16.86 -13.44
C ILE A 68 -46.65 16.71 -13.74
N HIS A 69 -47.52 16.98 -12.77
CA HIS A 69 -48.94 16.67 -12.91
C HIS A 69 -49.67 17.75 -13.71
N LYS A 70 -50.58 17.34 -14.60
CA LYS A 70 -51.43 18.29 -15.35
C LYS A 70 -52.49 18.87 -14.43
N PHE A 71 -53.25 18.01 -13.76
CA PHE A 71 -54.21 18.38 -12.73
C PHE A 71 -53.55 18.22 -11.37
N CYS A 72 -53.51 19.29 -10.60
CA CYS A 72 -52.73 19.35 -9.39
C CYS A 72 -53.61 19.71 -8.20
N VAL A 73 -53.21 19.23 -7.02
CA VAL A 73 -53.94 19.41 -5.78
C VAL A 73 -52.98 19.74 -4.64
N ILE A 74 -53.42 20.65 -3.79
CA ILE A 74 -52.76 21.06 -2.56
C ILE A 74 -53.74 20.86 -1.41
N GLY A 75 -53.25 20.46 -0.25
CA GLY A 75 -54.04 20.39 0.98
C GLY A 75 -53.14 20.52 2.21
N ASP A 76 -53.74 20.71 3.38
CA ASP A 76 -53.06 20.96 4.66
C ASP A 76 -53.61 20.03 5.74
N ILE A 77 -52.77 19.38 6.55
CA ILE A 77 -53.24 18.60 7.70
C ILE A 77 -53.55 19.53 8.87
N ILE A 78 -54.79 19.46 9.37
CA ILE A 78 -55.26 20.30 10.48
C ILE A 78 -54.39 20.08 11.73
N LYS A 79 -53.56 21.07 12.08
CA LYS A 79 -52.77 21.06 13.33
C LYS A 79 -52.01 19.74 13.51
N MET A 80 -51.33 19.24 12.46
CA MET A 80 -50.70 17.91 12.39
C MET A 80 -50.02 17.43 13.69
N TYR A 81 -49.12 18.23 14.28
CA TYR A 81 -48.45 17.88 15.54
C TYR A 81 -49.41 17.57 16.69
N ARG A 82 -50.52 18.33 16.76
CA ARG A 82 -51.56 18.15 17.77
C ARG A 82 -52.51 17.02 17.43
N GLN A 83 -52.31 16.22 16.39
CA GLN A 83 -53.08 14.98 16.17
C GLN A 83 -52.31 13.74 16.68
N VAL A 84 -51.00 13.86 16.95
CA VAL A 84 -50.16 12.76 17.45
C VAL A 84 -50.05 12.79 18.97
N ARG A 85 -50.47 11.71 19.66
CA ARG A 85 -50.30 11.54 21.12
C ARG A 85 -48.87 11.12 21.44
N VAL A 86 -48.32 11.65 22.54
CA VAL A 86 -47.07 11.12 23.12
C VAL A 86 -47.41 10.03 24.13
N THR A 87 -46.43 9.18 24.45
CA THR A 87 -46.55 8.22 25.56
C THR A 87 -46.68 8.95 26.89
N GLU A 88 -47.33 8.31 27.85
CA GLU A 88 -47.62 8.90 29.16
C GLU A 88 -46.35 9.27 29.93
N ASP A 89 -45.31 8.44 29.83
CA ASP A 89 -43.98 8.70 30.41
C ASP A 89 -43.36 9.98 29.85
N HIS A 90 -43.46 10.20 28.54
CA HIS A 90 -42.89 11.38 27.87
C HIS A 90 -43.76 12.63 28.06
N ALA A 91 -45.05 12.50 28.40
CA ALA A 91 -45.90 13.65 28.69
C ALA A 91 -45.40 14.47 29.90
N ASN A 92 -44.72 13.82 30.86
CA ASN A 92 -44.08 14.50 31.99
C ASN A 92 -42.91 15.42 31.58
N LEU A 93 -42.35 15.24 30.38
CA LEU A 93 -41.25 16.06 29.85
C LEU A 93 -41.75 17.33 29.14
N GLN A 94 -43.06 17.48 28.95
CA GLN A 94 -43.67 18.63 28.28
C GLN A 94 -44.81 19.24 29.11
N ARG A 95 -44.52 19.54 30.38
CA ARG A 95 -45.46 20.24 31.26
C ARG A 95 -45.42 21.75 31.03
N ILE A 96 -46.50 22.42 31.40
CA ILE A 96 -46.57 23.87 31.46
C ILE A 96 -47.25 24.30 32.75
N VAL A 97 -47.06 25.57 33.10
CA VAL A 97 -47.81 26.23 34.16
C VAL A 97 -48.74 27.28 33.57
N TRP A 98 -49.94 27.39 34.14
CA TRP A 98 -50.94 28.37 33.71
C TRP A 98 -51.85 28.79 34.87
N ARG A 99 -52.27 30.05 34.87
CA ARG A 99 -53.34 30.62 35.69
C ARG A 99 -54.06 31.67 34.84
N ASN A 100 -55.38 31.84 35.02
CA ASN A 100 -56.12 32.81 34.20
C ASN A 100 -55.96 34.24 34.74
N GLU A 101 -55.92 34.37 36.06
CA GLU A 101 -55.78 35.64 36.77
C GLU A 101 -54.60 35.59 37.73
N GLU A 102 -54.03 36.75 38.09
CA GLU A 102 -52.91 36.81 39.03
C GLU A 102 -53.28 36.38 40.46
N SER A 103 -54.57 36.48 40.79
CA SER A 103 -55.21 36.04 42.03
C SER A 103 -55.36 34.52 42.13
N GLU A 104 -55.34 33.80 41.00
CA GLU A 104 -55.47 32.35 40.96
C GLU A 104 -54.15 31.64 41.26
N GLU A 105 -54.26 30.46 41.87
CA GLU A 105 -53.12 29.56 42.05
C GLU A 105 -52.61 29.03 40.70
N VAL A 106 -51.28 28.94 40.57
CA VAL A 106 -50.61 28.44 39.37
C VAL A 106 -50.86 26.93 39.24
N LYS A 107 -51.56 26.53 38.18
CA LYS A 107 -51.85 25.13 37.90
C LYS A 107 -50.83 24.51 36.96
N SER A 108 -50.52 23.24 37.21
CA SER A 108 -49.63 22.40 36.38
C SER A 108 -50.45 21.63 35.35
N TYR A 109 -50.07 21.71 34.07
CA TYR A 109 -50.72 21.00 32.97
C TYR A 109 -49.71 20.12 32.23
N LYS A 110 -50.14 18.93 31.81
CA LYS A 110 -49.36 18.03 30.95
C LYS A 110 -49.84 18.15 29.52
N LEU A 111 -48.94 18.42 28.57
CA LEU A 111 -49.28 18.34 27.16
C LEU A 111 -49.27 16.85 26.76
N MET A 112 -50.41 16.35 26.26
CA MET A 112 -50.58 14.92 25.93
C MET A 112 -50.27 14.58 24.46
N ARG A 113 -49.94 15.60 23.66
CA ARG A 113 -49.71 15.49 22.21
C ARG A 113 -48.37 16.10 21.85
N VAL A 114 -47.83 15.79 20.68
CA VAL A 114 -46.54 16.32 20.24
C VAL A 114 -46.56 17.84 20.29
N THR A 115 -45.55 18.43 20.94
CA THR A 115 -45.45 19.88 21.13
C THR A 115 -44.41 20.45 20.18
N PHE A 116 -44.85 21.37 19.32
CA PHE A 116 -43.95 22.10 18.43
C PHE A 116 -42.97 22.96 19.24
N GLY A 117 -41.73 23.05 18.77
CA GLY A 117 -40.61 23.66 19.51
C GLY A 117 -39.69 22.62 20.17
N THR A 118 -40.16 21.38 20.36
CA THR A 118 -39.29 20.26 20.72
C THR A 118 -38.55 19.72 19.49
N ALA A 119 -37.29 19.35 19.66
CA ALA A 119 -36.40 19.00 18.54
C ALA A 119 -36.88 17.75 17.78
N ALA A 120 -37.47 16.77 18.48
CA ALA A 120 -37.98 15.53 17.86
C ALA A 120 -39.38 15.67 17.24
N ALA A 121 -40.10 16.79 17.43
CA ALA A 121 -41.48 16.93 16.97
C ALA A 121 -41.66 16.69 15.45
N PRO A 122 -40.81 17.24 14.55
CA PRO A 122 -40.93 16.98 13.11
C PRO A 122 -40.81 15.50 12.77
N TYR A 123 -39.83 14.81 13.37
CA TYR A 123 -39.64 13.39 13.15
C TYR A 123 -40.86 12.59 13.61
N LEU A 124 -41.37 12.85 14.82
CA LEU A 124 -42.51 12.12 15.36
C LEU A 124 -43.76 12.28 14.46
N ALA A 125 -44.08 13.51 14.05
CA ALA A 125 -45.25 13.76 13.21
C ALA A 125 -45.13 13.09 11.83
N VAL A 126 -44.00 13.29 11.14
CA VAL A 126 -43.78 12.72 9.79
C VAL A 126 -43.66 11.20 9.86
N ARG A 127 -43.01 10.64 10.90
CA ARG A 127 -42.89 9.18 11.07
C ARG A 127 -44.24 8.51 11.28
N THR A 128 -45.15 9.14 12.04
CA THR A 128 -46.53 8.64 12.22
C THR A 128 -47.29 8.66 10.90
N LEU A 129 -47.17 9.74 10.11
CA LEU A 129 -47.76 9.81 8.77
C LEU A 129 -47.21 8.71 7.84
N CYS A 130 -45.88 8.51 7.82
CA CYS A 130 -45.25 7.45 7.03
C CYS A 130 -45.63 6.05 7.52
N GLN A 131 -45.85 5.86 8.83
CA GLN A 131 -46.29 4.59 9.41
C GLN A 131 -47.70 4.23 8.92
N LEU A 132 -48.62 5.19 8.98
CA LEU A 132 -49.99 5.03 8.50
C LEU A 132 -50.01 4.65 7.01
N ALA A 133 -49.22 5.36 6.20
CA ALA A 133 -49.07 5.02 4.79
C ALA A 133 -48.37 3.67 4.55
N GLN A 134 -47.63 3.13 5.51
CA GLN A 134 -47.02 1.80 5.40
C GLN A 134 -48.02 0.68 5.75
N GLU A 135 -48.84 0.90 6.77
CA GLU A 135 -49.88 -0.04 7.20
C GLU A 135 -50.98 -0.18 6.14
N GLU A 136 -51.31 0.92 5.46
CA GLU A 136 -52.35 0.96 4.43
C GLU A 136 -51.83 0.67 3.01
N ALA A 137 -50.53 0.33 2.87
CA ALA A 137 -49.90 0.13 1.56
C ALA A 137 -50.37 -1.12 0.81
N GLU A 138 -50.87 -2.14 1.53
CA GLU A 138 -51.41 -3.35 0.90
C GLU A 138 -52.76 -3.08 0.21
N GLU A 139 -53.62 -2.26 0.83
CA GLU A 139 -54.94 -1.91 0.31
C GLU A 139 -54.85 -0.76 -0.72
N TYR A 140 -54.02 0.26 -0.46
CA TYR A 140 -53.90 1.47 -1.27
C TYR A 140 -52.44 1.78 -1.68
N PRO A 141 -51.79 0.96 -2.52
CA PRO A 141 -50.35 1.08 -2.79
C PRO A 141 -49.94 2.40 -3.46
N GLU A 142 -50.71 2.90 -4.42
CA GLU A 142 -50.40 4.16 -5.12
C GLU A 142 -50.55 5.37 -4.19
N THR A 143 -51.67 5.46 -3.48
CA THR A 143 -51.94 6.56 -2.56
C THR A 143 -51.02 6.54 -1.34
N ALA A 144 -50.66 5.37 -0.82
CA ALA A 144 -49.63 5.22 0.20
C ALA A 144 -48.27 5.81 -0.25
N SER A 145 -47.90 5.59 -1.52
CA SER A 145 -46.69 6.19 -2.10
C SER A 145 -46.79 7.72 -2.18
N VAL A 146 -47.95 8.25 -2.55
CA VAL A 146 -48.22 9.70 -2.54
C VAL A 146 -48.07 10.27 -1.13
N ILE A 147 -48.66 9.65 -0.09
CA ILE A 147 -48.56 10.14 1.28
C ILE A 147 -47.10 10.17 1.77
N LYS A 148 -46.28 9.18 1.40
CA LYS A 148 -44.86 9.14 1.79
C LYS A 148 -44.01 10.20 1.09
N ASN A 149 -44.38 10.59 -0.13
CA ASN A 149 -43.51 11.37 -1.02
C ASN A 149 -43.99 12.81 -1.26
N SER A 150 -45.28 13.08 -1.15
CA SER A 150 -45.88 14.35 -1.58
C SER A 150 -46.24 15.29 -0.44
N PHE A 151 -45.92 14.92 0.81
CA PHE A 151 -46.08 15.78 1.98
C PHE A 151 -44.78 16.50 2.35
N TYR A 152 -44.88 17.82 2.53
CA TYR A 152 -43.88 18.63 3.24
C TYR A 152 -44.44 18.96 4.63
N VAL A 153 -44.12 18.12 5.61
CA VAL A 153 -44.72 18.19 6.95
C VAL A 153 -46.25 18.05 6.86
N ASP A 154 -47.00 19.14 7.02
CA ASP A 154 -48.46 19.22 6.99
C ASP A 154 -49.02 19.53 5.59
N ASP A 155 -48.22 20.09 4.69
CA ASP A 155 -48.65 20.49 3.34
C ASP A 155 -48.54 19.32 2.33
N LEU A 156 -49.67 18.90 1.74
CA LEU A 156 -49.73 17.99 0.60
C LEU A 156 -49.58 18.74 -0.71
N MET A 157 -48.74 18.25 -1.63
CA MET A 157 -48.66 18.73 -3.00
C MET A 157 -48.55 17.56 -3.97
N SER A 158 -49.65 17.22 -4.66
CA SER A 158 -49.71 16.07 -5.57
C SER A 158 -50.58 16.36 -6.79
N GLY A 159 -50.84 15.35 -7.61
CA GLY A 159 -51.74 15.46 -8.76
C GLY A 159 -51.68 14.24 -9.66
N ASN A 160 -52.34 14.35 -10.81
CA ASN A 160 -52.28 13.34 -11.85
C ASN A 160 -52.46 13.96 -13.26
N GLU A 161 -52.29 13.16 -14.30
CA GLU A 161 -52.60 13.59 -15.68
C GLU A 161 -54.09 13.60 -15.99
N ASP A 162 -54.84 12.79 -15.25
CA ASP A 162 -56.28 12.53 -15.41
C ASP A 162 -57.03 13.07 -14.20
N ILE A 163 -58.12 13.79 -14.45
CA ILE A 163 -58.92 14.42 -13.43
C ILE A 163 -59.63 13.39 -12.52
N ASP A 164 -60.14 12.30 -13.08
CA ASP A 164 -60.88 11.29 -12.32
C ASP A 164 -59.95 10.49 -11.43
N LYS A 165 -58.75 10.14 -11.93
CA LYS A 165 -57.70 9.56 -11.08
C LYS A 165 -57.30 10.50 -9.94
N THR A 166 -57.28 11.81 -10.19
CA THR A 166 -56.99 12.81 -9.16
C THR A 166 -58.10 12.86 -8.10
N LYS A 167 -59.38 12.77 -8.50
CA LYS A 167 -60.53 12.69 -7.59
C LYS A 167 -60.45 11.44 -6.69
N VAL A 168 -60.20 10.27 -7.27
CA VAL A 168 -60.04 9.01 -6.52
C VAL A 168 -58.90 9.10 -5.51
N MET A 169 -57.72 9.57 -5.94
CA MET A 169 -56.56 9.77 -5.07
C MET A 169 -56.90 10.68 -3.88
N CYS A 170 -57.61 11.79 -4.09
CA CYS A 170 -57.97 12.70 -3.00
C CYS A 170 -58.88 12.03 -1.95
N GLU A 171 -59.85 11.22 -2.39
CA GLU A 171 -60.74 10.48 -1.50
C GLU A 171 -59.98 9.40 -0.71
N GLU A 172 -59.11 8.63 -1.38
CA GLU A 172 -58.27 7.64 -0.72
C GLU A 172 -57.33 8.27 0.32
N ILE A 173 -56.72 9.42 0.01
CA ILE A 173 -55.89 10.17 0.98
C ILE A 173 -56.74 10.55 2.20
N LYS A 174 -57.94 11.11 2.01
CA LYS A 174 -58.84 11.46 3.11
C LYS A 174 -59.20 10.23 3.95
N MET A 175 -59.49 9.09 3.33
CA MET A 175 -59.83 7.84 4.02
C MET A 175 -58.66 7.31 4.86
N ILE A 176 -57.47 7.19 4.26
CA ILE A 176 -56.27 6.71 4.95
C ILE A 176 -55.93 7.62 6.12
N LEU A 177 -55.89 8.94 5.90
CA LEU A 177 -55.56 9.90 6.94
C LEU A 177 -56.57 9.87 8.10
N ARG A 178 -57.86 9.70 7.80
CA ARG A 178 -58.91 9.55 8.82
C ARG A 178 -58.74 8.30 9.68
N LYS A 179 -58.26 7.16 9.13
CA LYS A 179 -57.94 5.96 9.93
C LYS A 179 -56.89 6.27 11.01
N GLY A 180 -55.95 7.17 10.71
CA GLY A 180 -54.95 7.67 11.67
C GLY A 180 -55.37 8.88 12.52
N GLY A 181 -56.62 9.34 12.38
CA GLY A 181 -57.12 10.55 13.06
C GLY A 181 -56.58 11.87 12.49
N PHE A 182 -55.99 11.84 11.29
CA PHE A 182 -55.59 13.03 10.56
C PHE A 182 -56.74 13.57 9.70
N GLU A 183 -56.89 14.89 9.69
CA GLU A 183 -57.92 15.59 8.93
C GLU A 183 -57.27 16.59 7.97
N MET A 184 -57.75 16.61 6.72
CA MET A 184 -57.24 17.50 5.67
C MET A 184 -58.12 18.73 5.52
N GLN A 185 -57.50 19.89 5.31
CA GLN A 185 -58.16 21.16 5.02
C GLN A 185 -57.49 21.94 3.89
N LYS A 186 -58.10 23.08 3.51
CA LYS A 186 -57.54 24.05 2.57
C LYS A 186 -57.14 23.45 1.23
N TRP A 187 -58.02 22.62 0.69
CA TRP A 187 -57.85 22.07 -0.64
C TRP A 187 -57.77 23.18 -1.68
N SER A 188 -56.83 23.07 -2.61
CA SER A 188 -56.70 23.96 -3.76
C SER A 188 -56.21 23.20 -4.98
N SER A 189 -56.58 23.63 -6.18
CA SER A 189 -56.33 22.94 -7.45
C SER A 189 -56.33 23.93 -8.62
N ASN A 190 -55.61 23.65 -9.70
CA ASN A 190 -55.65 24.43 -10.95
C ASN A 190 -56.92 24.18 -11.80
N CYS A 191 -57.79 23.27 -11.37
CA CYS A 191 -59.02 22.92 -12.07
C CYS A 191 -60.24 23.16 -11.17
N ASP A 192 -61.18 23.98 -11.65
CA ASP A 192 -62.41 24.31 -10.93
C ASP A 192 -63.31 23.08 -10.73
N GLU A 193 -63.41 22.18 -11.72
CA GLU A 193 -64.19 20.93 -11.59
C GLU A 193 -63.70 20.04 -10.43
N LEU A 194 -62.38 20.01 -10.17
CA LEU A 194 -61.82 19.27 -9.04
C LEU A 194 -62.13 19.95 -7.70
N LEU A 195 -62.18 21.29 -7.68
CA LEU A 195 -62.56 22.05 -6.48
C LEU A 195 -64.04 21.85 -6.14
N ASP A 196 -64.90 21.92 -7.15
CA ASP A 196 -66.35 21.72 -6.99
C ASP A 196 -66.63 20.31 -6.47
N PHE A 197 -65.95 19.28 -7.00
CA PHE A 197 -66.04 17.91 -6.49
C PHE A 197 -65.65 17.79 -5.02
N LEU A 198 -64.56 18.44 -4.62
CA LEU A 198 -64.10 18.44 -3.22
C LEU A 198 -65.07 19.19 -2.30
N GLN A 199 -65.79 20.19 -2.83
CA GLN A 199 -66.77 20.99 -2.09
C GLN A 199 -68.14 20.31 -1.96
N GLU A 200 -68.67 19.69 -3.03
CA GLU A 200 -70.00 19.06 -3.05
C GLU A 200 -70.13 17.88 -2.09
N ARG A 201 -69.07 17.07 -1.94
CA ARG A 201 -69.07 15.92 -1.01
C ARG A 201 -68.95 16.29 0.46
N GLU A 202 -68.71 17.56 0.78
CA GLU A 202 -68.47 18.03 2.15
C GLU A 202 -69.66 18.77 2.76
N CYS A 203 -70.57 19.34 1.95
CA CYS A 203 -71.84 19.91 2.45
C CYS A 203 -72.73 18.90 3.22
N THR A 204 -72.45 17.59 3.11
CA THR A 204 -73.13 16.51 3.85
C THR A 204 -72.56 16.28 5.27
N MET A 205 -71.38 16.83 5.61
CA MET A 205 -70.78 16.75 6.95
C MET A 205 -70.57 18.16 7.53
N LYS A 206 -71.00 18.38 8.76
CA LYS A 206 -71.18 19.71 9.42
C LYS A 206 -69.91 20.52 9.70
N GLU A 207 -68.80 20.32 8.99
CA GLU A 207 -67.54 21.04 9.21
C GLU A 207 -67.14 21.81 7.95
N LYS A 208 -67.21 23.15 8.03
CA LYS A 208 -66.79 24.04 6.94
C LYS A 208 -65.28 23.90 6.71
N LEU A 209 -64.92 23.34 5.56
CA LEU A 209 -63.56 23.35 5.05
C LEU A 209 -63.23 24.70 4.42
N ASP A 210 -62.17 25.35 4.89
CA ASP A 210 -61.66 26.62 4.35
C ASP A 210 -61.02 26.40 2.97
N ILE A 211 -61.82 26.29 1.91
CA ILE A 211 -61.30 26.25 0.53
C ILE A 211 -60.83 27.65 0.13
N LYS A 212 -59.55 27.78 -0.25
CA LYS A 212 -59.01 29.06 -0.75
C LYS A 212 -59.39 29.25 -2.21
N LEU A 213 -60.41 30.08 -2.45
CA LEU A 213 -60.85 30.49 -3.78
C LEU A 213 -59.95 31.56 -4.42
N ASP A 214 -58.99 32.10 -3.65
CA ASP A 214 -58.06 33.13 -4.10
C ASP A 214 -57.39 32.74 -5.42
N LYS A 215 -57.33 33.69 -6.37
CA LYS A 215 -56.65 33.48 -7.65
C LYS A 215 -55.16 33.16 -7.46
N VAL A 216 -54.55 33.77 -6.43
CA VAL A 216 -53.12 33.69 -6.16
C VAL A 216 -52.89 33.18 -4.74
N ILE A 217 -52.13 32.09 -4.60
CA ILE A 217 -51.91 31.38 -3.34
C ILE A 217 -50.41 31.31 -3.06
N LYS A 218 -50.03 31.50 -1.79
CA LYS A 218 -48.66 31.27 -1.32
C LYS A 218 -48.48 29.81 -0.92
N ILE A 219 -47.55 29.11 -1.58
CA ILE A 219 -47.26 27.69 -1.41
C ILE A 219 -45.79 27.51 -1.11
N LEU A 220 -45.49 27.00 0.09
CA LEU A 220 -44.14 26.73 0.57
C LEU A 220 -43.13 27.87 0.30
N GLY A 221 -43.61 29.12 0.45
CA GLY A 221 -42.81 30.34 0.24
C GLY A 221 -42.87 30.94 -1.17
N LEU A 222 -43.34 30.22 -2.18
CA LEU A 222 -43.58 30.71 -3.54
C LEU A 222 -45.02 31.21 -3.72
N THR A 223 -45.24 32.02 -4.75
CA THR A 223 -46.57 32.51 -5.13
C THR A 223 -47.02 31.83 -6.42
N TRP A 224 -48.23 31.27 -6.44
CA TRP A 224 -48.79 30.55 -7.59
C TRP A 224 -50.16 31.11 -7.95
N ASP A 225 -50.35 31.41 -9.24
CA ASP A 225 -51.64 31.74 -9.82
C ASP A 225 -52.32 30.45 -10.28
N ARG A 226 -53.40 30.11 -9.57
CA ARG A 226 -54.21 28.91 -9.79
C ARG A 226 -54.84 28.87 -11.17
N LYS A 227 -55.39 30.00 -11.61
CA LYS A 227 -56.22 30.08 -12.82
C LYS A 227 -55.36 29.97 -14.08
N ASP A 228 -54.23 30.66 -14.07
CA ASP A 228 -53.30 30.67 -15.20
C ASP A 228 -52.26 29.54 -15.11
N ASP A 229 -52.24 28.81 -13.99
CA ASP A 229 -51.29 27.74 -13.62
C ASP A 229 -49.80 28.14 -13.73
N ARG A 230 -49.47 29.30 -13.15
CA ARG A 230 -48.13 29.90 -13.23
C ARG A 230 -47.62 30.36 -11.88
N PHE A 231 -46.34 30.14 -11.62
CA PHE A 231 -45.62 30.80 -10.53
C PHE A 231 -45.46 32.29 -10.84
N LYS A 232 -45.62 33.12 -9.81
CA LYS A 232 -45.36 34.56 -9.83
C LYS A 232 -44.30 34.90 -8.80
N ILE A 233 -43.46 35.88 -9.12
CA ILE A 233 -42.47 36.39 -8.17
C ILE A 233 -43.09 37.54 -7.39
N THR A 234 -42.94 37.51 -6.06
CA THR A 234 -43.42 38.58 -5.18
C THR A 234 -42.23 39.28 -4.54
N VAL A 235 -42.18 40.60 -4.67
CA VAL A 235 -41.10 41.43 -4.11
C VAL A 235 -41.70 42.42 -3.14
N ASN A 236 -41.53 42.17 -1.84
CA ASN A 236 -42.03 43.01 -0.76
C ASN A 236 -40.85 43.60 0.03
N LEU A 237 -40.36 44.75 -0.42
CA LEU A 237 -39.23 45.44 0.21
C LEU A 237 -39.74 46.63 1.05
N PRO A 238 -39.38 46.72 2.35
CA PRO A 238 -39.79 47.83 3.21
C PRO A 238 -39.07 49.10 2.81
N GLU A 239 -39.65 50.28 2.98
CA GLU A 239 -38.95 51.54 2.68
C GLU A 239 -37.61 51.66 3.44
N VAL A 240 -36.64 52.35 2.83
CA VAL A 240 -35.31 52.50 3.42
C VAL A 240 -35.38 53.57 4.50
N GLU A 241 -35.67 53.16 5.73
CA GLU A 241 -35.67 54.03 6.91
C GLU A 241 -34.31 53.92 7.64
N GLY A 242 -33.58 55.04 7.73
CA GLY A 242 -32.31 55.14 8.46
C GLY A 242 -31.06 54.77 7.66
N PRO A 243 -29.88 54.67 8.32
CA PRO A 243 -28.62 54.35 7.66
C PRO A 243 -28.63 52.91 7.12
N ILE A 244 -28.14 52.73 5.90
CA ILE A 244 -28.01 51.40 5.31
C ILE A 244 -26.84 50.69 6.00
N THR A 245 -27.15 49.53 6.60
CA THR A 245 -26.19 48.69 7.31
C THR A 245 -26.04 47.35 6.60
N LYS A 246 -25.01 46.59 6.99
CA LYS A 246 -24.83 45.23 6.50
C LYS A 246 -26.03 44.34 6.84
N ARG A 247 -26.60 44.48 8.03
CA ARG A 247 -27.80 43.73 8.47
C ARG A 247 -29.01 44.01 7.57
N SER A 248 -29.28 45.27 7.23
CA SER A 248 -30.44 45.62 6.40
C SER A 248 -30.32 45.08 4.98
N VAL A 249 -29.12 45.17 4.37
CA VAL A 249 -28.85 44.57 3.04
C VAL A 249 -29.09 43.07 3.03
N LEU A 250 -28.53 42.33 4.00
CA LEU A 250 -28.72 40.88 4.08
C LEU A 250 -30.18 40.48 4.32
N SER A 251 -30.91 41.24 5.13
CA SER A 251 -32.35 41.05 5.36
C SER A 251 -33.14 41.20 4.06
N ASP A 252 -32.90 42.27 3.29
CA ASP A 252 -33.59 42.51 2.02
C ASP A 252 -33.28 41.44 0.98
N VAL A 253 -32.02 41.01 0.85
CA VAL A 253 -31.65 39.91 -0.07
C VAL A 253 -32.31 38.59 0.35
N ALA A 254 -32.38 38.29 1.66
CA ALA A 254 -33.01 37.07 2.15
C ALA A 254 -34.54 37.04 1.94
N ARG A 255 -35.19 38.22 1.81
CA ARG A 255 -36.63 38.30 1.46
C ARG A 255 -36.92 37.86 0.02
N LEU A 256 -35.92 37.91 -0.87
CA LEU A 256 -36.01 37.33 -2.22
C LEU A 256 -35.88 35.81 -2.13
N PHE A 257 -36.98 35.16 -1.76
CA PHE A 257 -37.05 33.71 -1.62
C PHE A 257 -37.02 33.03 -3.00
N ASP A 258 -35.86 32.50 -3.40
CA ASP A 258 -35.65 31.79 -4.66
C ASP A 258 -35.01 30.40 -4.43
N PRO A 259 -35.81 29.40 -4.00
CA PRO A 259 -35.30 28.06 -3.69
C PRO A 259 -34.80 27.28 -4.93
N PHE A 260 -35.26 27.64 -6.13
CA PHE A 260 -34.88 26.98 -7.37
C PHE A 260 -33.77 27.70 -8.14
N GLY A 261 -33.40 28.93 -7.75
CA GLY A 261 -32.44 29.72 -8.50
C GLY A 261 -33.02 30.26 -9.82
N TRP A 262 -34.34 30.43 -9.95
CA TRP A 262 -34.92 31.00 -11.18
C TRP A 262 -34.47 32.45 -11.41
N LEU A 263 -34.12 33.15 -10.35
CA LEU A 263 -33.67 34.54 -10.34
C LEU A 263 -32.14 34.65 -10.17
N SER A 264 -31.41 33.54 -10.31
CA SER A 264 -29.95 33.49 -10.16
C SER A 264 -29.17 34.59 -10.89
N PRO A 265 -29.51 34.97 -12.15
CA PRO A 265 -28.85 36.07 -12.86
C PRO A 265 -28.97 37.43 -12.16
N VAL A 266 -30.00 37.64 -11.35
CA VAL A 266 -30.20 38.88 -10.58
C VAL A 266 -29.68 38.72 -9.15
N VAL A 267 -29.86 37.55 -8.54
CA VAL A 267 -29.41 37.26 -7.17
C VAL A 267 -27.88 37.23 -7.06
N ILE A 268 -27.17 36.83 -8.13
CA ILE A 268 -25.70 36.77 -8.10
C ILE A 268 -25.06 38.13 -7.86
N SER A 269 -25.64 39.21 -8.43
CA SER A 269 -25.20 40.58 -8.20
C SER A 269 -25.28 40.97 -6.72
N ALA A 270 -26.34 40.56 -6.01
CA ALA A 270 -26.45 40.73 -4.56
C ALA A 270 -25.40 39.91 -3.81
N LYS A 271 -25.14 38.65 -4.21
CA LYS A 271 -24.11 37.81 -3.56
C LYS A 271 -22.71 38.41 -3.71
N ILE A 272 -22.38 38.97 -4.87
CA ILE A 272 -21.11 39.69 -5.09
C ILE A 272 -21.03 40.92 -4.18
N LEU A 273 -22.10 41.72 -4.09
CA LEU A 273 -22.15 42.87 -3.19
C LEU A 273 -21.95 42.44 -1.73
N ILE A 274 -22.61 41.37 -1.29
CA ILE A 274 -22.43 40.80 0.06
C ILE A 274 -20.96 40.44 0.28
N GLN A 275 -20.29 39.78 -0.69
CA GLN A 275 -18.86 39.48 -0.58
C GLN A 275 -18.01 40.75 -0.39
N LYS A 276 -18.30 41.84 -1.13
CA LYS A 276 -17.62 43.13 -0.94
C LYS A 276 -17.82 43.69 0.48
N LEU A 277 -19.03 43.58 1.03
CA LEU A 277 -19.33 44.01 2.40
C LEU A 277 -18.53 43.21 3.46
N TRP A 278 -18.28 41.93 3.22
CA TRP A 278 -17.43 41.12 4.09
C TRP A 278 -15.95 41.51 4.00
N ILE A 279 -15.46 41.85 2.80
CA ILE A 279 -14.08 42.32 2.60
C ILE A 279 -13.82 43.64 3.32
N CYS A 280 -14.83 44.52 3.41
CA CYS A 280 -14.71 45.80 4.13
C CYS A 280 -14.58 45.65 5.65
N ASN A 281 -14.76 44.44 6.21
CA ASN A 281 -14.67 44.14 7.64
C ASN A 281 -15.54 45.03 8.55
N LEU A 282 -16.75 45.38 8.08
CA LEU A 282 -17.74 46.17 8.83
C LEU A 282 -18.53 45.29 9.81
N GLY A 283 -18.88 45.86 10.97
CA GLY A 283 -19.85 45.32 11.91
C GLY A 283 -21.26 45.22 11.32
N TRP A 284 -22.17 44.55 12.04
CA TRP A 284 -23.53 44.30 11.53
C TRP A 284 -24.35 45.56 11.33
N ASP A 285 -24.17 46.53 12.23
CA ASP A 285 -24.98 47.74 12.34
C ASP A 285 -24.19 49.01 11.97
N ASP A 286 -22.97 48.84 11.42
CA ASP A 286 -22.15 49.93 10.90
C ASP A 286 -22.70 50.47 9.57
N VAL A 287 -22.56 51.79 9.36
CA VAL A 287 -22.98 52.45 8.12
C VAL A 287 -22.05 52.07 6.97
N LEU A 288 -22.64 51.74 5.81
CA LEU A 288 -21.87 51.35 4.63
C LEU A 288 -21.13 52.53 3.98
N PRO A 289 -19.96 52.29 3.33
CA PRO A 289 -19.28 53.28 2.53
C PRO A 289 -20.16 53.84 1.40
N PRO A 290 -20.03 55.13 1.02
CA PRO A 290 -20.91 55.78 0.05
C PRO A 290 -21.03 55.05 -1.29
N HIS A 291 -19.92 54.51 -1.82
CA HIS A 291 -19.93 53.78 -3.08
C HIS A 291 -20.74 52.47 -3.02
N LEU A 292 -20.73 51.75 -1.89
CA LEU A 292 -21.53 50.53 -1.72
C LEU A 292 -23.01 50.83 -1.46
N ILE A 293 -23.30 51.98 -0.83
CA ILE A 293 -24.66 52.49 -0.70
C ILE A 293 -25.26 52.74 -2.07
N GLU A 294 -24.53 53.41 -2.96
CA GLU A 294 -25.01 53.69 -4.32
C GLU A 294 -25.26 52.40 -5.11
N ASP A 295 -24.30 51.47 -5.10
CA ASP A 295 -24.43 50.16 -5.74
C ASP A 295 -25.67 49.40 -5.22
N TRP A 296 -25.87 49.39 -3.89
CA TRP A 296 -27.01 48.73 -3.26
C TRP A 296 -28.34 49.37 -3.64
N LEU A 297 -28.44 50.70 -3.57
CA LEU A 297 -29.68 51.42 -3.91
C LEU A 297 -30.05 51.25 -5.38
N ARG A 298 -29.06 51.22 -6.27
CA ARG A 298 -29.26 50.93 -7.71
C ARG A 298 -29.82 49.52 -7.90
N TYR A 299 -29.20 48.53 -7.26
CA TYR A 299 -29.68 47.14 -7.30
C TYR A 299 -31.09 47.00 -6.72
N ARG A 300 -31.35 47.60 -5.55
CA ARG A 300 -32.62 47.48 -4.82
C ARG A 300 -33.79 48.07 -5.60
N LYS A 301 -33.60 49.16 -6.34
CA LYS A 301 -34.63 49.77 -7.21
C LYS A 301 -35.05 48.85 -8.35
N GLU A 302 -34.13 48.06 -8.90
CA GLU A 302 -34.39 47.14 -10.01
C GLU A 302 -35.28 45.96 -9.60
N LEU A 303 -35.21 45.52 -8.34
CA LEU A 303 -35.89 44.32 -7.85
C LEU A 303 -37.40 44.34 -8.05
N ILE A 304 -38.04 45.51 -8.07
CA ILE A 304 -39.49 45.62 -8.29
C ILE A 304 -39.89 45.03 -9.64
N HIS A 305 -39.03 45.08 -10.67
CA HIS A 305 -39.33 44.57 -12.00
C HIS A 305 -39.42 43.04 -12.06
N LEU A 306 -38.92 42.33 -11.05
CA LEU A 306 -39.02 40.86 -10.98
C LEU A 306 -40.48 40.40 -10.87
N GLN A 307 -41.40 41.24 -10.39
CA GLN A 307 -42.83 40.91 -10.29
C GLN A 307 -43.50 40.65 -11.65
N HIS A 308 -42.88 41.08 -12.75
CA HIS A 308 -43.39 40.82 -14.11
C HIS A 308 -43.03 39.43 -14.63
N ILE A 309 -42.14 38.71 -13.94
CA ILE A 309 -41.72 37.36 -14.32
C ILE A 309 -42.77 36.36 -13.87
N SER A 310 -43.17 35.47 -14.80
CA SER A 310 -44.04 34.34 -14.48
C SER A 310 -43.61 33.06 -15.20
N LEU A 311 -43.63 31.94 -14.48
CA LEU A 311 -43.17 30.64 -14.98
C LEU A 311 -44.32 29.62 -14.95
N PRO A 312 -44.57 28.84 -16.02
CA PRO A 312 -45.56 27.78 -15.95
C PRO A 312 -45.21 26.73 -14.90
N ARG A 313 -46.20 26.29 -14.13
CA ARG A 313 -46.02 25.23 -13.14
C ARG A 313 -45.79 23.90 -13.85
N TRP A 314 -46.75 23.47 -14.67
CA TRP A 314 -46.71 22.18 -15.36
C TRP A 314 -45.58 22.08 -16.37
N PHE A 315 -44.85 20.95 -16.35
CA PHE A 315 -43.81 20.63 -17.32
C PHE A 315 -44.32 20.10 -18.67
N ASN A 316 -45.64 20.08 -18.88
CA ASN A 316 -46.28 19.50 -20.06
C ASN A 316 -46.05 17.99 -20.21
N THR A 317 -45.87 17.29 -19.08
CA THR A 317 -45.65 15.85 -18.99
C THR A 317 -46.97 15.06 -18.99
N THR A 318 -46.96 13.91 -19.66
CA THR A 318 -48.06 12.96 -19.83
C THR A 318 -47.50 11.52 -19.74
N ALA A 319 -48.34 10.52 -19.45
CA ALA A 319 -47.92 9.13 -19.35
C ALA A 319 -47.20 8.60 -20.60
N GLN A 320 -47.51 9.17 -21.77
CA GLN A 320 -46.86 8.84 -23.03
C GLN A 320 -45.43 9.40 -23.13
N ASN A 321 -45.23 10.66 -22.72
CA ASN A 321 -43.96 11.37 -22.89
C ASN A 321 -42.99 11.27 -21.71
N LEU A 322 -43.43 10.73 -20.55
CA LEU A 322 -42.58 10.58 -19.36
C LEU A 322 -41.28 9.82 -19.66
N LYS A 323 -41.32 8.88 -20.62
CA LYS A 323 -40.15 8.09 -21.02
C LYS A 323 -39.18 8.84 -21.95
N ASP A 324 -39.64 9.92 -22.55
CA ASP A 324 -38.92 10.70 -23.58
C ASP A 324 -38.46 12.08 -23.07
N MET A 325 -38.49 12.27 -21.74
CA MET A 325 -37.91 13.43 -21.08
C MET A 325 -36.38 13.44 -21.19
N GLU A 326 -35.84 14.60 -21.51
CA GLU A 326 -34.40 14.88 -21.60
C GLU A 326 -34.00 15.95 -20.58
N ILE A 327 -32.87 15.72 -19.89
CA ILE A 327 -32.29 16.71 -18.97
C ILE A 327 -31.05 17.33 -19.61
N HIS A 328 -31.05 18.66 -19.68
CA HIS A 328 -29.94 19.45 -20.22
C HIS A 328 -29.37 20.36 -19.15
N GLY A 329 -28.12 20.16 -18.79
CA GLY A 329 -27.40 20.93 -17.79
C GLY A 329 -26.31 21.79 -18.41
N PHE A 330 -26.22 23.07 -18.03
CA PHE A 330 -25.20 24.00 -18.52
C PHE A 330 -24.37 24.53 -17.36
N ALA A 331 -23.05 24.56 -17.54
CA ALA A 331 -22.10 25.07 -16.57
C ALA A 331 -21.29 26.21 -17.16
N ASP A 332 -21.07 27.25 -16.37
CA ASP A 332 -20.19 28.37 -16.72
C ASP A 332 -19.47 28.93 -15.50
N ALA A 333 -18.34 29.59 -15.72
CA ALA A 333 -17.66 30.36 -14.69
C ALA A 333 -17.02 31.65 -15.21
N SER A 334 -17.10 32.69 -14.40
CA SER A 334 -16.36 33.93 -14.54
C SER A 334 -15.29 34.06 -13.45
N VAL A 335 -14.51 35.15 -13.49
CA VAL A 335 -13.51 35.45 -12.44
C VAL A 335 -14.15 35.60 -11.06
N ASN A 336 -15.39 36.08 -11.01
CA ASN A 336 -16.05 36.44 -9.75
C ASN A 336 -17.02 35.36 -9.26
N THR A 337 -17.51 34.48 -10.13
CA THR A 337 -18.61 33.56 -9.80
C THR A 337 -18.57 32.33 -10.70
N TYR A 338 -19.31 31.29 -10.32
CA TYR A 338 -19.58 30.14 -11.18
C TYR A 338 -21.01 29.65 -10.97
N ALA A 339 -21.61 29.13 -12.02
CA ALA A 339 -23.02 28.81 -12.07
C ALA A 339 -23.31 27.51 -12.81
N ALA A 340 -24.45 26.94 -12.48
CA ALA A 340 -25.01 25.79 -13.17
C ALA A 340 -26.52 25.98 -13.33
N VAL A 341 -27.08 25.61 -14.48
CA VAL A 341 -28.52 25.65 -14.75
C VAL A 341 -28.97 24.35 -15.42
N VAL A 342 -30.15 23.87 -15.04
CA VAL A 342 -30.72 22.62 -15.55
C VAL A 342 -32.10 22.88 -16.15
N TYR A 343 -32.28 22.35 -17.35
CA TYR A 343 -33.51 22.40 -18.14
C TYR A 343 -34.10 21.01 -18.31
N LEU A 344 -35.43 20.97 -18.37
CA LEU A 344 -36.19 19.82 -18.82
C LEU A 344 -36.64 20.06 -20.25
N LYS A 345 -36.39 19.10 -21.13
CA LYS A 345 -36.95 19.03 -22.47
C LYS A 345 -37.95 17.89 -22.52
N VAL A 346 -39.20 18.21 -22.85
CA VAL A 346 -40.30 17.25 -22.99
C VAL A 346 -40.72 17.22 -24.45
N ILE A 347 -40.66 16.03 -25.05
CA ILE A 347 -41.01 15.80 -26.46
C ILE A 347 -42.42 15.20 -26.50
N ASN A 348 -43.37 15.96 -27.05
CA ASN A 348 -44.68 15.47 -27.43
C ASN A 348 -44.71 15.16 -28.93
N ASN A 349 -45.61 14.26 -29.36
CA ASN A 349 -45.75 13.77 -30.74
C ASN A 349 -45.75 14.85 -31.85
N ALA A 350 -45.88 16.14 -31.53
CA ALA A 350 -45.69 17.26 -32.45
C ALA A 350 -45.09 18.55 -31.83
N SER A 351 -44.78 18.60 -30.53
CA SER A 351 -44.32 19.84 -29.87
C SER A 351 -43.22 19.58 -28.85
N ILE A 352 -42.24 20.48 -28.78
CA ILE A 352 -41.14 20.40 -27.83
C ILE A 352 -41.29 21.54 -26.82
N HIS A 353 -41.25 21.18 -25.54
CA HIS A 353 -41.32 22.13 -24.46
C HIS A 353 -40.03 22.06 -23.66
N VAL A 354 -39.32 23.19 -23.61
CA VAL A 354 -38.08 23.33 -22.83
C VAL A 354 -38.32 24.35 -21.73
N MET A 355 -38.05 23.95 -20.49
CA MET A 355 -38.31 24.77 -19.31
C MET A 355 -37.17 24.64 -18.29
N ILE A 356 -36.81 25.76 -17.68
CA ILE A 356 -35.88 25.75 -16.55
C ILE A 356 -36.48 24.99 -15.35
N ILE A 357 -35.69 24.08 -14.78
CA ILE A 357 -36.02 23.37 -13.54
C ILE A 357 -35.44 24.13 -12.37
N ALA A 358 -34.12 24.27 -12.35
CA ALA A 358 -33.37 24.88 -11.27
C ALA A 358 -32.01 25.39 -11.75
N SER A 359 -31.44 26.33 -11.00
CA SER A 359 -30.07 26.78 -11.16
C SER A 359 -29.40 26.97 -9.80
N ARG A 360 -28.07 26.97 -9.77
CA ARG A 360 -27.27 27.27 -8.59
C ARG A 360 -26.12 28.19 -8.97
N THR A 361 -25.85 29.15 -8.10
CA THR A 361 -24.75 30.12 -8.27
C THR A 361 -23.91 30.20 -7.01
N LYS A 362 -22.59 30.27 -7.18
CA LYS A 362 -21.61 30.47 -6.11
C LYS A 362 -20.67 31.61 -6.48
N VAL A 363 -20.30 32.42 -5.49
CA VAL A 363 -19.27 33.46 -5.66
C VAL A 363 -17.90 32.78 -5.56
N ALA A 364 -16.97 33.19 -6.42
CA ALA A 364 -15.62 32.67 -6.45
C ALA A 364 -14.91 32.90 -5.09
N PRO A 365 -14.06 31.96 -4.65
CA PRO A 365 -13.29 32.12 -3.42
C PRO A 365 -12.41 33.39 -3.46
N LEU A 366 -12.24 34.04 -2.30
CA LEU A 366 -11.34 35.20 -2.19
C LEU A 366 -9.89 34.88 -2.57
N LYS A 367 -9.47 33.62 -2.35
CA LYS A 367 -8.18 33.14 -2.84
C LYS A 367 -8.28 32.91 -4.35
N GLN A 368 -7.55 33.73 -5.12
CA GLN A 368 -7.52 33.64 -6.57
C GLN A 368 -7.17 32.22 -7.03
N ILE A 369 -8.07 31.67 -7.85
CA ILE A 369 -7.92 30.44 -8.59
C ILE A 369 -8.11 30.75 -10.07
N SER A 370 -7.48 29.97 -10.94
CA SER A 370 -7.55 30.20 -12.39
C SER A 370 -8.97 29.97 -12.91
N VAL A 371 -9.35 30.68 -13.98
CA VAL A 371 -10.68 30.54 -14.62
C VAL A 371 -11.00 29.08 -14.98
N PRO A 372 -10.09 28.29 -15.58
CA PRO A 372 -10.37 26.86 -15.83
C PRO A 372 -10.71 26.05 -14.58
N LYS A 373 -10.13 26.38 -13.42
CA LYS A 373 -10.46 25.71 -12.15
C LYS A 373 -11.84 26.12 -11.64
N LEU A 374 -12.26 27.35 -11.91
CA LEU A 374 -13.62 27.82 -11.60
C LEU A 374 -14.65 27.18 -12.54
N GLU A 375 -14.34 27.05 -13.84
CA GLU A 375 -15.17 26.33 -14.81
C GLU A 375 -15.31 24.85 -14.39
N LEU A 376 -14.25 24.21 -13.91
CA LEU A 376 -14.32 22.85 -13.36
C LEU A 376 -15.19 22.79 -12.08
N CYS A 377 -15.16 23.84 -11.24
CA CYS A 377 -16.08 23.95 -10.10
C CYS A 377 -17.54 24.13 -10.56
N ALA A 378 -17.78 24.85 -11.65
CA ALA A 378 -19.11 24.96 -12.27
C ALA A 378 -19.61 23.60 -12.76
N ALA A 379 -18.75 22.84 -13.43
CA ALA A 379 -19.06 21.48 -13.86
C ALA A 379 -19.39 20.54 -12.69
N ALA A 380 -18.64 20.65 -11.57
CA ALA A 380 -18.96 19.90 -10.36
C ALA A 380 -20.31 20.32 -9.74
N LEU A 381 -20.59 21.64 -9.68
CA LEU A 381 -21.86 22.17 -9.20
C LEU A 381 -23.04 21.71 -10.07
N LEU A 382 -22.85 21.66 -11.38
CA LEU A 382 -23.83 21.16 -12.33
C LEU A 382 -24.11 19.68 -12.09
N THR A 383 -23.05 18.87 -11.92
CA THR A 383 -23.17 17.44 -11.67
C THR A 383 -24.01 17.15 -10.42
N GLU A 384 -23.76 17.90 -9.33
CA GLU A 384 -24.54 17.80 -8.09
C GLU A 384 -26.01 18.17 -8.32
N LEU A 385 -26.27 19.30 -9.00
CA LEU A 385 -27.63 19.75 -9.29
C LEU A 385 -28.40 18.80 -10.21
N MET A 386 -27.73 18.22 -11.21
CA MET A 386 -28.33 17.25 -12.12
C MET A 386 -28.65 15.94 -11.41
N SER A 387 -27.78 15.44 -10.52
CA SER A 387 -28.04 14.20 -9.76
C SER A 387 -29.35 14.31 -8.95
N ASP A 388 -29.54 15.42 -8.23
CA ASP A 388 -30.76 15.69 -7.45
C ASP A 388 -32.03 15.57 -8.32
N VAL A 389 -31.97 16.08 -9.56
CA VAL A 389 -33.12 16.16 -10.47
C VAL A 389 -33.35 14.85 -11.23
N VAL A 390 -32.28 14.20 -11.70
CA VAL A 390 -32.32 12.94 -12.43
C VAL A 390 -32.94 11.84 -11.58
N ASP A 391 -32.50 11.72 -10.32
CA ASP A 391 -33.01 10.71 -9.39
C ASP A 391 -34.50 10.95 -9.07
N LEU A 392 -34.87 12.22 -8.91
CA LEU A 392 -36.25 12.62 -8.60
C LEU A 392 -37.22 12.35 -9.75
N LEU A 393 -36.82 12.66 -10.98
CA LEU A 393 -37.65 12.50 -12.19
C LEU A 393 -37.48 11.11 -12.83
N SER A 394 -36.61 10.26 -12.27
CA SER A 394 -36.31 8.91 -12.79
C SER A 394 -35.90 8.91 -14.28
N ILE A 395 -35.03 9.85 -14.66
CA ILE A 395 -34.59 10.01 -16.05
C ILE A 395 -33.59 8.92 -16.44
N ARG A 396 -33.79 8.35 -17.62
CA ARG A 396 -32.87 7.36 -18.21
C ARG A 396 -31.51 7.98 -18.47
N LYS A 397 -30.44 7.23 -18.20
CA LYS A 397 -29.06 7.74 -18.34
C LYS A 397 -28.78 8.28 -19.75
N GLU A 398 -29.30 7.64 -20.78
CA GLU A 398 -29.08 8.02 -22.18
C GLU A 398 -29.68 9.38 -22.56
N LYS A 399 -30.55 9.92 -21.70
CA LYS A 399 -31.29 11.18 -21.89
C LYS A 399 -30.75 12.33 -21.02
N ILE A 400 -29.52 12.17 -20.49
CA ILE A 400 -28.85 13.16 -19.65
C ILE A 400 -27.70 13.79 -20.44
N PHE A 401 -27.74 15.12 -20.61
CA PHE A 401 -26.75 15.88 -21.36
C PHE A 401 -26.21 17.04 -20.52
N ALA A 402 -24.90 17.07 -20.31
CA ALA A 402 -24.20 18.19 -19.69
C ALA A 402 -23.41 18.98 -20.74
N TRP A 403 -23.37 20.29 -20.60
CA TRP A 403 -22.83 21.24 -21.56
C TRP A 403 -21.88 22.21 -20.88
N SER A 404 -20.73 22.45 -21.49
CA SER A 404 -19.77 23.48 -21.09
C SER A 404 -19.09 24.05 -22.32
N ASP A 405 -18.80 25.34 -22.31
CA ASP A 405 -18.02 26.04 -23.33
C ASP A 405 -16.51 25.98 -23.08
N SER A 406 -16.08 25.48 -21.92
CA SER A 406 -14.68 25.29 -21.61
C SER A 406 -14.12 24.00 -22.21
N THR A 407 -13.41 24.14 -23.34
CA THR A 407 -12.65 23.03 -23.93
C THR A 407 -11.58 22.47 -22.98
N VAL A 408 -11.06 23.28 -22.06
CA VAL A 408 -10.08 22.84 -21.04
C VAL A 408 -10.73 21.89 -20.05
N VAL A 409 -11.92 22.22 -19.53
CA VAL A 409 -12.67 21.34 -18.62
C VAL A 409 -13.06 20.06 -19.31
N LEU A 410 -13.58 20.14 -20.55
CA LEU A 410 -13.94 18.96 -21.33
C LEU A 410 -12.71 18.05 -21.56
N SER A 411 -11.54 18.62 -21.86
CA SER A 411 -10.27 17.89 -22.01
C SER A 411 -9.82 17.21 -20.71
N TRP A 412 -10.01 17.89 -19.56
CA TRP A 412 -9.73 17.33 -18.24
C TRP A 412 -10.65 16.15 -17.91
N LEU A 413 -11.94 16.26 -18.22
CA LEU A 413 -12.94 15.22 -17.99
C LEU A 413 -12.66 13.98 -18.86
N GLN A 414 -12.29 14.17 -20.13
CA GLN A 414 -11.98 13.06 -21.04
C GLN A 414 -10.72 12.25 -20.66
N SER A 415 -9.84 12.79 -19.81
CA SER A 415 -8.62 12.09 -19.37
C SER A 415 -8.78 11.43 -18.00
N GLU A 416 -7.91 10.47 -17.69
CA GLU A 416 -7.92 9.81 -16.39
C GLU A 416 -7.54 10.79 -15.24
N PRO A 417 -8.28 10.81 -14.11
CA PRO A 417 -8.00 11.71 -12.98
C PRO A 417 -6.57 11.65 -12.46
N SER A 418 -5.91 10.49 -12.58
CA SER A 418 -4.54 10.25 -12.12
C SER A 418 -3.50 11.15 -12.82
N ARG A 419 -3.79 11.59 -14.06
CA ARG A 419 -2.95 12.49 -14.86
C ARG A 419 -2.82 13.89 -14.24
N TRP A 420 -3.84 14.35 -13.53
CA TRP A 420 -3.94 15.74 -13.09
C TRP A 420 -3.37 15.98 -11.69
N ARG A 421 -2.99 17.23 -11.40
CA ARG A 421 -2.67 17.70 -10.04
C ARG A 421 -3.90 17.59 -9.13
N THR A 422 -3.67 17.50 -7.81
CA THR A 422 -4.67 17.09 -6.82
C THR A 422 -6.02 17.82 -6.90
N PHE A 423 -6.02 19.15 -7.12
CA PHE A 423 -7.27 19.92 -7.23
C PHE A 423 -8.15 19.43 -8.41
N VAL A 424 -7.55 19.38 -9.61
CA VAL A 424 -8.25 18.95 -10.83
C VAL A 424 -8.58 17.46 -10.74
N ALA A 425 -7.64 16.63 -10.29
CA ALA A 425 -7.84 15.19 -10.14
C ALA A 425 -9.05 14.86 -9.24
N ASN A 426 -9.17 15.52 -8.09
CA ASN A 426 -10.26 15.26 -7.16
C ASN A 426 -11.62 15.67 -7.73
N ARG A 427 -11.71 16.82 -8.42
CA ARG A 427 -12.96 17.31 -9.01
C ARG A 427 -13.37 16.54 -10.26
N VAL A 428 -12.41 16.17 -11.12
CA VAL A 428 -12.68 15.25 -12.24
C VAL A 428 -13.22 13.93 -11.67
N ALA A 429 -12.56 13.34 -10.67
CA ALA A 429 -13.04 12.09 -10.08
C ALA A 429 -14.45 12.20 -9.46
N GLU A 430 -14.77 13.33 -8.82
CA GLU A 430 -16.10 13.60 -8.28
C GLU A 430 -17.17 13.70 -9.37
N ILE A 431 -16.88 14.42 -10.45
CA ILE A 431 -17.78 14.56 -11.60
C ILE A 431 -17.99 13.20 -12.27
N THR A 432 -16.90 12.52 -12.63
CA THR A 432 -16.94 11.24 -13.36
C THR A 432 -17.53 10.09 -12.55
N ARG A 433 -17.65 10.23 -11.22
CA ARG A 433 -18.33 9.25 -10.36
C ARG A 433 -19.84 9.28 -10.52
N VAL A 434 -20.40 10.46 -10.84
CA VAL A 434 -21.85 10.67 -10.94
C VAL A 434 -22.29 10.68 -12.40
N LEU A 435 -21.56 11.40 -13.26
CA LEU A 435 -21.87 11.54 -14.68
C LEU A 435 -20.68 11.10 -15.53
N ASP A 436 -20.88 10.08 -16.37
CA ASP A 436 -19.84 9.58 -17.26
C ASP A 436 -19.41 10.63 -18.29
N ASN A 437 -18.16 10.53 -18.75
CA ASN A 437 -17.57 11.46 -19.73
C ASN A 437 -18.40 11.60 -21.02
N ASN A 438 -19.13 10.56 -21.42
CA ASN A 438 -19.91 10.53 -22.65
C ASN A 438 -21.14 11.47 -22.62
N HIS A 439 -21.49 11.99 -21.45
CA HIS A 439 -22.63 12.90 -21.28
C HIS A 439 -22.21 14.37 -21.40
N TRP A 440 -20.91 14.67 -21.35
CA TRP A 440 -20.38 16.01 -21.47
C TRP A 440 -20.18 16.40 -22.94
N ASN A 441 -20.77 17.52 -23.33
CA ASN A 441 -20.74 18.05 -24.68
C ASN A 441 -20.27 19.51 -24.66
N TYR A 442 -19.74 19.97 -25.79
CA TYR A 442 -19.37 21.37 -25.97
C TYR A 442 -20.61 22.20 -26.35
N VAL A 443 -20.69 23.43 -25.84
CA VAL A 443 -21.64 24.46 -26.28
C VAL A 443 -20.88 25.74 -26.59
N GLN A 444 -21.35 26.54 -27.55
CA GLN A 444 -20.78 27.86 -27.80
C GLN A 444 -21.13 28.80 -26.65
N SER A 445 -20.22 29.70 -26.25
CA SER A 445 -20.47 30.62 -25.13
C SER A 445 -21.70 31.53 -25.35
N SER A 446 -22.04 31.89 -26.59
CA SER A 446 -23.27 32.64 -26.91
C SER A 446 -24.55 31.87 -26.60
N ASP A 447 -24.46 30.54 -26.65
CA ASP A 447 -25.56 29.61 -26.43
C ASP A 447 -25.49 29.01 -25.01
N ASN A 448 -24.64 29.54 -24.12
CA ASN A 448 -24.52 29.05 -22.76
C ASN A 448 -25.39 29.90 -21.80
N PRO A 449 -26.61 29.44 -21.41
CA PRO A 449 -27.46 30.21 -20.50
C PRO A 449 -26.85 30.42 -19.10
N ALA A 450 -25.87 29.59 -18.71
CA ALA A 450 -25.20 29.75 -17.42
C ALA A 450 -24.36 31.05 -17.36
N ASP A 451 -23.94 31.62 -18.50
CA ASP A 451 -23.19 32.89 -18.57
C ASP A 451 -23.98 34.06 -17.98
N LEU A 452 -25.31 34.09 -18.18
CA LEU A 452 -26.18 35.09 -17.56
C LEU A 452 -26.13 35.01 -16.02
N ALA A 453 -26.00 33.80 -15.48
CA ALA A 453 -25.95 33.55 -14.03
C ALA A 453 -24.55 33.76 -13.43
N THR A 454 -23.49 33.79 -14.25
CA THR A 454 -22.14 34.12 -13.78
C THR A 454 -21.86 35.62 -13.86
N ARG A 455 -22.24 36.29 -14.96
CA ARG A 455 -22.03 37.74 -15.14
C ARG A 455 -23.01 38.57 -14.32
N GLY A 456 -24.24 38.10 -14.23
CA GLY A 456 -25.36 38.81 -13.65
C GLY A 456 -25.98 39.81 -14.62
N ILE A 457 -27.30 39.99 -14.53
CA ILE A 457 -28.07 40.93 -15.36
C ILE A 457 -29.03 41.75 -14.51
N LYS A 458 -29.60 42.81 -15.09
CA LYS A 458 -30.62 43.63 -14.40
C LYS A 458 -31.96 42.91 -14.37
N ALA A 459 -32.76 43.22 -13.37
CA ALA A 459 -34.06 42.58 -13.15
C ALA A 459 -35.05 42.80 -14.30
N HIS A 460 -35.07 44.01 -14.89
CA HIS A 460 -35.96 44.29 -16.03
C HIS A 460 -35.58 43.53 -17.30
N ASP A 461 -34.29 43.24 -17.51
CA ASP A 461 -33.81 42.51 -18.69
C ASP A 461 -34.16 41.03 -18.60
N LEU A 462 -34.10 40.45 -17.40
CA LEU A 462 -34.29 39.01 -17.16
C LEU A 462 -35.63 38.48 -17.71
N ALA A 463 -36.71 39.28 -17.64
CA ALA A 463 -38.02 38.87 -18.11
C ALA A 463 -38.05 38.55 -19.62
N ASN A 464 -37.21 39.21 -20.41
CA ASN A 464 -37.17 39.07 -21.87
C ASN A 464 -36.04 38.15 -22.36
N GLN A 465 -35.29 37.50 -21.47
CA GLN A 465 -34.19 36.60 -21.82
C GLN A 465 -34.69 35.17 -22.08
N ASP A 466 -35.11 34.89 -23.31
CA ASP A 466 -35.68 33.59 -23.69
C ASP A 466 -34.68 32.43 -23.48
N ILE A 467 -33.39 32.69 -23.73
CA ILE A 467 -32.30 31.72 -23.49
C ILE A 467 -32.23 31.28 -22.02
N TRP A 468 -32.57 32.14 -21.06
CA TRP A 468 -32.57 31.78 -19.64
C TRP A 468 -33.76 30.89 -19.27
N TRP A 469 -34.94 31.17 -19.81
CA TRP A 469 -36.18 30.48 -19.43
C TRP A 469 -36.40 29.16 -20.18
N SER A 470 -36.01 29.13 -21.45
CA SER A 470 -36.24 28.01 -22.37
C SER A 470 -34.97 27.41 -22.95
N GLY A 471 -33.78 27.87 -22.53
CA GLY A 471 -32.51 27.40 -23.05
C GLY A 471 -32.26 27.86 -24.50
N PRO A 472 -31.16 27.42 -25.12
CA PRO A 472 -30.84 27.77 -26.50
C PRO A 472 -31.86 27.24 -27.50
N ASP A 473 -32.05 27.94 -28.62
CA ASP A 473 -33.10 27.61 -29.60
C ASP A 473 -32.94 26.21 -30.21
N TRP A 474 -31.71 25.70 -30.34
CA TRP A 474 -31.46 24.34 -30.81
C TRP A 474 -31.98 23.25 -29.85
N LEU A 475 -32.22 23.55 -28.55
CA LEU A 475 -32.90 22.60 -27.65
C LEU A 475 -34.38 22.39 -28.02
N LYS A 476 -34.98 23.36 -28.72
CA LYS A 476 -36.37 23.29 -29.19
C LYS A 476 -36.51 22.39 -30.45
N GLN A 477 -35.44 21.73 -30.89
CA GLN A 477 -35.41 20.79 -32.02
C GLN A 477 -35.49 19.31 -31.56
N ILE A 478 -36.07 18.43 -32.39
CA ILE A 478 -36.25 17.01 -32.06
C ILE A 478 -34.89 16.32 -31.93
N GLN A 479 -34.07 16.45 -32.98
CA GLN A 479 -32.70 15.94 -33.00
C GLN A 479 -31.75 17.10 -32.72
N ILE A 480 -30.87 16.90 -31.75
CA ILE A 480 -29.79 17.83 -31.45
C ILE A 480 -28.57 17.32 -32.22
N GLU A 481 -28.15 18.05 -33.25
CA GLU A 481 -26.90 17.78 -33.94
C GLU A 481 -25.74 18.05 -32.97
N LYS A 482 -25.06 16.98 -32.57
CA LYS A 482 -23.86 17.09 -31.74
C LYS A 482 -22.67 17.29 -32.65
N ASP A 483 -22.23 18.52 -32.80
CA ASP A 483 -20.90 18.77 -33.35
C ASP A 483 -19.88 18.11 -32.42
N ARG A 484 -19.35 16.95 -32.84
CA ARG A 484 -18.18 16.34 -32.19
C ARG A 484 -16.97 17.19 -32.53
N LEU A 485 -16.85 18.33 -31.85
CA LEU A 485 -15.61 19.07 -31.79
C LEU A 485 -14.53 18.13 -31.26
N GLU A 486 -13.43 18.00 -32.03
CA GLU A 486 -12.23 17.36 -31.51
C GLU A 486 -11.68 18.25 -30.39
N ILE A 487 -11.94 17.84 -29.15
CA ILE A 487 -11.51 18.60 -27.98
C ILE A 487 -9.97 18.51 -27.90
N PRO A 488 -9.25 19.66 -27.95
CA PRO A 488 -7.80 19.65 -27.89
C PRO A 488 -7.29 19.02 -26.60
N GLN A 489 -6.24 18.21 -26.67
CA GLN A 489 -5.59 17.71 -25.47
C GLN A 489 -4.83 18.84 -24.77
N THR A 490 -5.12 19.06 -23.49
CA THR A 490 -4.41 20.05 -22.66
C THR A 490 -3.37 19.38 -21.76
N GLU A 491 -2.23 20.05 -21.57
CA GLU A 491 -1.22 19.70 -20.54
C GLU A 491 -1.35 20.59 -19.30
N LEU A 492 -2.33 21.50 -19.26
CA LEU A 492 -2.55 22.37 -18.11
C LEU A 492 -2.91 21.53 -16.88
N GLU A 493 -2.22 21.78 -15.75
CA GLU A 493 -2.36 21.02 -14.50
C GLU A 493 -2.03 19.52 -14.62
N SER A 494 -1.36 19.07 -15.70
CA SER A 494 -0.84 17.71 -15.76
C SER A 494 0.28 17.53 -14.74
N LYS A 495 0.36 16.32 -14.17
CA LYS A 495 1.53 15.90 -13.41
C LYS A 495 2.65 15.69 -14.42
N ASN A 496 3.57 16.65 -14.50
CA ASN A 496 4.80 16.48 -15.25
C ASN A 496 5.54 15.24 -14.71
N ALA A 497 5.42 14.13 -15.43
CA ALA A 497 6.33 13.02 -15.25
C ALA A 497 7.69 13.49 -15.82
N PHE A 498 8.58 13.95 -14.95
CA PHE A 498 9.96 14.22 -15.35
C PHE A 498 10.60 12.92 -15.84
N HIS A 499 10.62 12.71 -17.15
CA HIS A 499 11.57 11.81 -17.77
C HIS A 499 12.92 12.54 -17.79
N SER A 500 13.67 12.48 -16.68
CA SER A 500 15.06 12.93 -16.72
C SER A 500 15.84 11.93 -17.57
N TYR A 501 16.37 12.37 -18.71
CA TYR A 501 17.47 11.66 -19.35
C TYR A 501 18.68 11.82 -18.43
N PHE A 502 19.04 10.77 -17.69
CA PHE A 502 20.16 10.83 -16.76
C PHE A 502 21.46 10.56 -17.53
N GLU A 503 22.18 11.61 -17.95
CA GLU A 503 23.59 11.53 -18.34
C GLU A 503 24.49 11.42 -17.08
N GLY A 504 24.21 10.44 -16.22
CA GLY A 504 24.96 10.23 -14.99
C GLY A 504 25.21 8.76 -14.72
N GLU A 505 26.15 8.48 -13.81
CA GLU A 505 26.49 7.12 -13.42
C GLU A 505 25.23 6.33 -13.03
N PRO A 506 25.08 5.08 -13.52
CA PRO A 506 23.87 4.31 -13.26
C PRO A 506 23.58 4.16 -11.77
N ILE A 507 22.30 4.25 -11.39
CA ILE A 507 21.86 4.17 -9.99
C ILE A 507 22.38 2.93 -9.24
N TRP A 508 22.66 1.83 -9.96
CA TRP A 508 23.21 0.61 -9.37
C TRP A 508 24.64 0.75 -8.82
N GLN A 509 25.37 1.81 -9.17
CA GLN A 509 26.69 2.09 -8.60
C GLN A 509 26.65 2.43 -7.11
N ARG A 510 25.50 2.86 -6.59
CA ARG A 510 25.30 3.22 -5.18
C ARG A 510 25.12 2.01 -4.24
N PHE A 511 25.03 0.79 -4.78
CA PHE A 511 24.77 -0.41 -3.98
C PHE A 511 26.05 -1.14 -3.62
N SER A 512 26.14 -1.67 -2.41
CA SER A 512 27.26 -2.51 -1.93
C SER A 512 26.97 -4.02 -1.96
N SER A 513 25.74 -4.40 -2.31
CA SER A 513 25.27 -5.79 -2.36
C SER A 513 24.52 -6.08 -3.67
N LEU A 514 24.90 -7.15 -4.37
CA LEU A 514 24.26 -7.59 -5.61
C LEU A 514 22.78 -7.92 -5.38
N SER A 515 22.44 -8.62 -4.30
CA SER A 515 21.05 -8.97 -3.95
C SER A 515 20.20 -7.76 -3.61
N LYS A 516 20.77 -6.73 -2.96
CA LYS A 516 20.05 -5.47 -2.69
C LYS A 516 19.80 -4.70 -3.99
N MET A 517 20.81 -4.60 -4.85
CA MET A 517 20.71 -3.97 -6.17
C MET A 517 19.63 -4.63 -7.04
N LYS A 518 19.65 -5.96 -7.18
CA LYS A 518 18.67 -6.72 -7.98
C LYS A 518 17.24 -6.49 -7.48
N ARG A 519 17.00 -6.58 -6.16
CA ARG A 519 15.66 -6.38 -5.58
C ARG A 519 15.13 -4.98 -5.78
N VAL A 520 15.93 -3.95 -5.44
CA VAL A 520 15.48 -2.55 -5.54
C VAL A 520 15.18 -2.17 -6.98
N LEU A 521 16.06 -2.52 -7.92
CA LEU A 521 15.82 -2.26 -9.34
C LEU A 521 14.63 -3.05 -9.90
N ALA A 522 14.39 -4.27 -9.43
CA ALA A 522 13.22 -5.05 -9.84
C ALA A 522 11.92 -4.38 -9.37
N TYR A 523 11.88 -3.87 -8.12
CA TYR A 523 10.75 -3.08 -7.63
C TYR A 523 10.57 -1.77 -8.39
N CYS A 524 11.65 -1.01 -8.66
CA CYS A 524 11.59 0.20 -9.47
C CYS A 524 11.04 -0.09 -10.88
N ARG A 525 11.42 -1.23 -11.47
CA ARG A 525 10.94 -1.66 -12.79
C ARG A 525 9.45 -1.99 -12.81
N ARG A 526 8.83 -2.39 -11.69
CA ARG A 526 7.37 -2.59 -11.57
C ARG A 526 6.58 -1.27 -11.61
N LEU A 527 7.25 -0.12 -11.50
CA LEU A 527 6.62 1.20 -11.63
C LEU A 527 6.50 1.67 -13.08
N LEU A 528 7.11 0.95 -14.04
CA LEU A 528 6.99 1.28 -15.46
C LEU A 528 5.59 0.89 -15.98
N PRO A 529 4.94 1.74 -16.80
CA PRO A 529 3.62 1.45 -17.39
C PRO A 529 3.69 0.21 -18.29
N ASN A 530 2.58 -0.52 -18.41
CA ASN A 530 2.41 -1.78 -19.17
C ASN A 530 3.00 -3.07 -18.57
N LYS A 531 3.01 -3.20 -17.24
CA LYS A 531 3.30 -4.50 -16.60
C LYS A 531 2.10 -4.95 -15.77
N GLY A 532 1.54 -6.10 -16.15
CA GLY A 532 0.35 -6.72 -15.55
C GLY A 532 0.49 -7.03 -14.06
N LYS A 533 -0.54 -7.69 -13.49
CA LYS A 533 -0.75 -7.92 -12.04
C LYS A 533 0.56 -8.06 -11.25
N LYS A 534 0.75 -7.13 -10.31
CA LYS A 534 1.92 -7.09 -9.43
C LYS A 534 1.77 -8.14 -8.34
N GLU A 535 2.48 -9.26 -8.45
CA GLU A 535 2.55 -10.26 -7.38
C GLU A 535 3.20 -9.69 -6.11
N LYS A 536 2.84 -10.21 -4.93
CA LYS A 536 3.33 -9.69 -3.63
C LYS A 536 4.85 -9.84 -3.45
N PHE A 537 5.45 -10.88 -4.03
CA PHE A 537 6.89 -11.18 -3.95
C PHE A 537 7.57 -11.04 -5.31
N LEU A 538 8.89 -10.78 -5.30
CA LEU A 538 9.69 -10.72 -6.53
C LEU A 538 9.97 -12.13 -7.06
N THR A 539 9.77 -12.34 -8.35
CA THR A 539 10.10 -13.63 -8.98
C THR A 539 11.59 -13.73 -9.32
N VAL A 540 12.08 -14.97 -9.49
CA VAL A 540 13.47 -15.23 -9.91
C VAL A 540 13.75 -14.63 -11.29
N ASP A 541 12.76 -14.63 -12.18
CA ASP A 541 12.87 -14.08 -13.53
C ASP A 541 13.00 -12.55 -13.52
N GLU A 542 12.22 -11.86 -12.67
CA GLU A 542 12.37 -10.41 -12.49
C GLU A 542 13.78 -10.06 -12.01
N MET A 543 14.30 -10.82 -11.06
CA MET A 543 15.65 -10.64 -10.54
C MET A 543 16.72 -10.94 -11.62
N ASN A 544 16.59 -12.03 -12.37
CA ASN A 544 17.52 -12.40 -13.44
C ASN A 544 17.51 -11.40 -14.58
N LEU A 545 16.35 -10.84 -14.93
CA LEU A 545 16.21 -9.82 -15.96
C LEU A 545 16.99 -8.54 -15.62
N ILE A 546 16.97 -8.12 -14.35
CA ILE A 546 17.76 -6.97 -13.89
C ILE A 546 19.26 -7.26 -14.01
N GLU A 547 19.69 -8.45 -13.60
CA GLU A 547 21.10 -8.87 -13.70
C GLU A 547 21.57 -8.86 -15.16
N THR A 548 20.81 -9.47 -16.07
CA THR A 548 21.07 -9.48 -17.51
C THR A 548 21.15 -8.07 -18.09
N ARG A 549 20.23 -7.16 -17.73
CA ARG A 549 20.24 -5.78 -18.23
C ARG A 549 21.46 -5.00 -17.74
N CYS A 550 21.84 -5.16 -16.46
CA CYS A 550 23.02 -4.50 -15.92
C CYS A 550 24.29 -4.98 -16.62
N VAL A 551 24.42 -6.29 -16.86
CA VAL A 551 25.56 -6.85 -17.57
C VAL A 551 25.60 -6.38 -19.03
N LYS A 552 24.46 -6.41 -19.73
CA LYS A 552 24.34 -5.92 -21.11
C LYS A 552 24.73 -4.45 -21.26
N PHE A 553 24.36 -3.61 -20.28
CA PHE A 553 24.75 -2.20 -20.25
C PHE A 553 26.28 -2.03 -20.23
N TYR A 554 26.98 -2.72 -19.32
CA TYR A 554 28.45 -2.61 -19.25
C TYR A 554 29.16 -3.27 -20.43
N GLN A 555 28.60 -4.36 -20.98
CA GLN A 555 29.10 -4.94 -22.23
C GLN A 555 28.97 -3.95 -23.40
N GLY A 556 27.84 -3.26 -23.51
CA GLY A 556 27.62 -2.23 -24.54
C GLY A 556 28.52 -1.00 -24.38
N GLN A 557 28.97 -0.67 -23.17
CA GLN A 557 29.93 0.41 -22.93
C GLN A 557 31.38 0.00 -23.20
N MET A 558 31.81 -1.15 -22.68
CA MET A 558 33.23 -1.55 -22.67
C MET A 558 33.65 -2.38 -23.89
N TYR A 559 32.71 -3.12 -24.49
CA TYR A 559 32.94 -3.98 -25.65
C TYR A 559 32.11 -3.53 -26.86
N ARG A 560 31.89 -2.21 -26.99
CA ARG A 560 31.03 -1.64 -28.02
C ARG A 560 31.46 -2.05 -29.43
N GLN A 561 32.76 -1.94 -29.71
CA GLN A 561 33.32 -2.29 -31.01
C GLN A 561 33.19 -3.79 -31.31
N GLU A 562 33.42 -4.65 -30.32
CA GLU A 562 33.25 -6.09 -30.45
C GLU A 562 31.79 -6.49 -30.67
N VAL A 563 30.85 -5.86 -29.96
CA VAL A 563 29.41 -6.12 -30.13
C VAL A 563 28.92 -5.64 -31.50
N GLU A 564 29.39 -4.49 -31.99
CA GLU A 564 29.05 -3.98 -33.32
C GLU A 564 29.64 -4.87 -34.43
N CYS A 565 30.89 -5.31 -34.30
CA CYS A 565 31.52 -6.27 -35.23
C CYS A 565 30.80 -7.63 -35.24
N LEU A 566 30.40 -8.15 -34.08
CA LEU A 566 29.64 -9.42 -34.00
C LEU A 566 28.25 -9.31 -34.63
N LYS A 567 27.60 -8.15 -34.57
CA LYS A 567 26.30 -7.91 -35.24
C LYS A 567 26.41 -7.79 -36.76
N LYS A 568 27.51 -7.21 -37.26
CA LYS A 568 27.72 -6.98 -38.71
C LYS A 568 28.36 -8.17 -39.41
N ASP A 569 29.45 -8.70 -38.83
CA ASP A 569 30.36 -9.63 -39.51
C ASP A 569 30.41 -11.02 -38.85
N GLY A 570 29.68 -11.23 -37.75
CA GLY A 570 29.66 -12.50 -37.00
C GLY A 570 30.97 -12.85 -36.29
N ARG A 571 32.00 -11.98 -36.32
CA ARG A 571 33.31 -12.21 -35.71
C ARG A 571 33.90 -10.91 -35.12
N VAL A 572 34.72 -11.05 -34.08
CA VAL A 572 35.51 -9.94 -33.52
C VAL A 572 36.83 -9.75 -34.28
N ARG A 573 37.41 -8.54 -34.19
CA ARG A 573 38.71 -8.22 -34.80
C ARG A 573 39.83 -9.04 -34.15
N SER A 574 40.80 -9.47 -34.95
CA SER A 574 41.93 -10.34 -34.54
C SER A 574 42.80 -9.77 -33.41
N GLY A 575 42.81 -8.44 -33.22
CA GLY A 575 43.53 -7.76 -32.13
C GLY A 575 42.73 -7.53 -30.84
N SER A 576 41.47 -7.97 -30.76
CA SER A 576 40.66 -7.79 -29.55
C SER A 576 41.13 -8.73 -28.43
N SER A 577 41.09 -8.24 -27.19
CA SER A 577 41.31 -9.05 -25.97
C SER A 577 40.35 -10.23 -25.84
N LEU A 578 39.23 -10.20 -26.56
CA LEU A 578 38.23 -11.25 -26.58
C LEU A 578 38.39 -12.25 -27.73
N ALA A 579 39.28 -12.01 -28.71
CA ALA A 579 39.40 -12.87 -29.90
C ALA A 579 39.69 -14.34 -29.55
N ASN A 580 40.52 -14.58 -28.54
CA ASN A 580 40.87 -15.92 -28.05
C ASN A 580 39.72 -16.66 -27.34
N LEU A 581 38.61 -15.97 -27.05
CA LEU A 581 37.43 -16.54 -26.39
C LEU A 581 36.30 -16.85 -27.38
N THR A 582 36.51 -16.63 -28.68
CA THR A 582 35.50 -16.84 -29.74
C THR A 582 34.13 -16.30 -29.32
N PRO A 583 33.99 -15.00 -29.03
CA PRO A 583 32.80 -14.46 -28.39
C PRO A 583 31.61 -14.47 -29.36
N TYR A 584 30.41 -14.71 -28.85
CA TYR A 584 29.18 -14.63 -29.62
C TYR A 584 28.08 -13.92 -28.82
N LEU A 585 27.02 -13.48 -29.51
CA LEU A 585 25.84 -12.87 -28.89
C LEU A 585 24.74 -13.91 -28.73
N ASP A 586 24.19 -14.03 -27.51
CA ASP A 586 23.03 -14.88 -27.26
C ASP A 586 21.70 -14.24 -27.73
N GLU A 587 20.59 -14.99 -27.62
CA GLU A 587 19.23 -14.54 -27.97
C GLU A 587 18.78 -13.27 -27.23
N HIS A 588 19.39 -12.98 -26.08
CA HIS A 588 19.12 -11.78 -25.28
C HIS A 588 20.11 -10.64 -25.58
N GLY A 589 21.03 -10.84 -26.52
CA GLY A 589 22.07 -9.90 -26.93
C GLY A 589 23.15 -9.69 -25.87
N LEU A 590 23.45 -10.72 -25.07
CA LEU A 590 24.61 -10.75 -24.16
C LEU A 590 25.83 -11.35 -24.84
N LEU A 591 26.99 -10.80 -24.54
CA LEU A 591 28.29 -11.31 -24.99
C LEU A 591 28.71 -12.52 -24.13
N ARG A 592 28.90 -13.67 -24.76
CA ARG A 592 29.30 -14.94 -24.12
C ARG A 592 30.52 -15.56 -24.77
N VAL A 593 31.21 -16.40 -24.03
CA VAL A 593 32.32 -17.23 -24.54
C VAL A 593 31.73 -18.37 -25.38
N ALA A 594 32.13 -18.51 -26.65
CA ALA A 594 31.96 -19.79 -27.35
C ALA A 594 33.16 -20.69 -27.07
N GLY A 595 32.98 -22.00 -27.06
CA GLY A 595 34.05 -22.90 -26.69
C GLY A 595 33.90 -24.30 -27.27
N ARG A 596 34.91 -25.13 -26.98
CA ARG A 596 35.00 -26.54 -27.38
C ARG A 596 34.01 -27.46 -26.64
N LEU A 597 33.24 -26.91 -25.69
CA LEU A 597 32.30 -27.65 -24.84
C LEU A 597 30.86 -27.67 -25.39
N ASN A 598 30.62 -27.26 -26.64
CA ASN A 598 29.29 -27.27 -27.26
C ASN A 598 28.62 -28.65 -27.21
N ASN A 599 29.40 -29.71 -27.46
CA ASN A 599 28.91 -31.08 -27.48
C ASN A 599 28.77 -31.70 -26.08
N ALA A 600 29.16 -30.99 -25.01
CA ALA A 600 29.05 -31.47 -23.64
C ALA A 600 27.62 -31.28 -23.11
N GLU A 601 26.62 -31.99 -23.69
CA GLU A 601 25.18 -31.78 -23.45
C GLU A 601 24.78 -31.64 -21.97
N PHE A 602 25.52 -32.28 -21.07
CA PHE A 602 25.31 -32.36 -19.63
C PHE A 602 25.73 -31.13 -18.80
N LEU A 603 26.38 -30.12 -19.40
CA LEU A 603 26.69 -28.86 -18.71
C LEU A 603 25.58 -27.83 -18.95
N SER A 604 25.24 -27.04 -17.94
CA SER A 604 24.36 -25.88 -18.11
C SER A 604 24.92 -24.87 -19.11
N THR A 605 24.03 -24.16 -19.81
CA THR A 605 24.40 -23.13 -20.80
C THR A 605 25.32 -22.06 -20.22
N ASN A 606 25.13 -21.68 -18.95
CA ASN A 606 26.00 -20.72 -18.28
C ASN A 606 27.41 -21.25 -17.99
N THR A 607 27.59 -22.58 -17.90
CA THR A 607 28.89 -23.23 -17.70
C THR A 607 29.59 -23.50 -19.03
N LYS A 608 28.83 -23.88 -20.08
CA LYS A 608 29.33 -24.02 -21.46
C LYS A 608 29.75 -22.67 -22.06
N HIS A 609 28.89 -21.68 -21.85
CA HIS A 609 28.96 -20.35 -22.44
C HIS A 609 28.83 -19.28 -21.35
N PRO A 610 29.86 -19.14 -20.48
CA PRO A 610 29.85 -18.14 -19.43
C PRO A 610 29.76 -16.73 -19.99
N ILE A 611 29.06 -15.86 -19.27
CA ILE A 611 28.81 -14.46 -19.68
C ILE A 611 30.10 -13.66 -19.47
N ILE A 612 30.57 -12.97 -20.50
CA ILE A 612 31.81 -12.19 -20.44
C ILE A 612 31.56 -10.89 -19.68
N ILE A 613 32.31 -10.64 -18.61
CA ILE A 613 32.17 -9.42 -17.80
C ILE A 613 33.50 -8.67 -17.70
N PRO A 614 33.52 -7.34 -17.86
CA PRO A 614 34.72 -6.52 -17.69
C PRO A 614 35.21 -6.53 -16.24
N ALA A 615 36.53 -6.65 -16.04
CA ALA A 615 37.14 -6.84 -14.73
C ALA A 615 36.99 -5.63 -13.78
N LYS A 616 37.08 -4.41 -14.33
CA LYS A 616 37.16 -3.14 -13.57
C LYS A 616 35.81 -2.42 -13.51
N GLN A 617 34.72 -3.12 -13.19
CA GLN A 617 33.40 -2.52 -13.07
C GLN A 617 32.76 -2.79 -11.71
N HIS A 618 31.88 -1.88 -11.28
CA HIS A 618 31.21 -1.98 -9.98
C HIS A 618 30.38 -3.26 -9.85
N VAL A 619 29.67 -3.64 -10.91
CA VAL A 619 28.90 -4.90 -10.94
C VAL A 619 29.79 -6.13 -10.75
N THR A 620 31.01 -6.12 -11.31
CA THR A 620 32.00 -7.19 -11.12
C THR A 620 32.45 -7.30 -9.67
N ARG A 621 32.66 -6.17 -8.99
CA ARG A 621 32.96 -6.13 -7.55
C ARG A 621 31.79 -6.69 -6.73
N LEU A 622 30.55 -6.37 -7.09
CA LEU A 622 29.34 -6.91 -6.45
C LEU A 622 29.20 -8.42 -6.64
N ILE A 623 29.52 -8.94 -7.83
CA ILE A 623 29.54 -10.38 -8.13
C ILE A 623 30.62 -11.10 -7.31
N ILE A 624 31.82 -10.53 -7.21
CA ILE A 624 32.89 -11.10 -6.37
C ILE A 624 32.50 -11.11 -4.90
N ASN A 625 31.89 -10.02 -4.40
CA ASN A 625 31.39 -9.95 -3.03
C ASN A 625 30.32 -11.01 -2.76
N ASP A 626 29.33 -11.14 -3.66
CA ASP A 626 28.27 -12.14 -3.56
C ASP A 626 28.83 -13.57 -3.56
N GLY A 627 29.76 -13.88 -4.46
CA GLY A 627 30.43 -15.18 -4.51
C GLY A 627 31.30 -15.48 -3.28
N HIS A 628 32.00 -14.47 -2.75
CA HIS A 628 32.79 -14.62 -1.52
C HIS A 628 31.90 -14.85 -0.30
N ALA A 629 30.76 -14.16 -0.20
CA ALA A 629 29.80 -14.34 0.88
C ALA A 629 29.09 -15.71 0.78
N LYS A 630 28.65 -16.13 -0.41
CA LYS A 630 27.99 -17.43 -0.64
C LYS A 630 28.91 -18.63 -0.40
N THR A 631 30.21 -18.45 -0.58
CA THR A 631 31.23 -19.45 -0.22
C THR A 631 31.67 -19.34 1.24
N LEU A 632 30.92 -18.62 2.08
CA LEU A 632 31.18 -18.39 3.51
C LEU A 632 32.61 -17.88 3.78
N HIS A 633 33.01 -16.85 3.04
CA HIS A 633 34.37 -16.28 3.07
C HIS A 633 35.46 -17.28 2.64
N GLY A 634 35.13 -18.07 1.62
CA GLY A 634 36.02 -19.03 0.99
C GLY A 634 37.31 -18.40 0.46
N GLY A 635 38.35 -19.23 0.31
CA GLY A 635 39.64 -18.80 -0.25
C GLY A 635 39.56 -18.41 -1.73
N VAL A 636 40.63 -17.81 -2.26
CA VAL A 636 40.69 -17.30 -3.65
C VAL A 636 40.20 -18.34 -4.67
N LEU A 637 40.69 -19.58 -4.58
CA LEU A 637 40.33 -20.65 -5.52
C LEU A 637 38.84 -21.05 -5.42
N GLN A 638 38.29 -21.09 -4.21
CA GLN A 638 36.91 -21.48 -3.98
C GLN A 638 35.93 -20.41 -4.50
N THR A 639 36.22 -19.14 -4.24
CA THR A 639 35.43 -18.02 -4.76
C THR A 639 35.56 -17.92 -6.30
N MET A 640 36.73 -18.20 -6.87
CA MET A 640 36.91 -18.25 -8.33
C MET A 640 36.08 -19.35 -8.98
N ALA A 641 36.11 -20.56 -8.41
CA ALA A 641 35.34 -21.71 -8.91
C ALA A 641 33.84 -21.40 -8.93
N PHE A 642 33.32 -20.73 -7.89
CA PHE A 642 31.92 -20.30 -7.83
C PHE A 642 31.55 -19.30 -8.94
N ILE A 643 32.39 -18.30 -9.20
CA ILE A 643 32.10 -17.24 -10.19
C ILE A 643 32.15 -17.79 -11.63
N ARG A 644 33.10 -18.69 -11.94
CA ARG A 644 33.29 -19.25 -13.29
C ARG A 644 32.11 -20.07 -13.82
N ARG A 645 31.22 -20.55 -12.95
CA ARG A 645 30.00 -21.27 -13.36
C ARG A 645 28.97 -20.41 -14.10
N LYS A 646 29.08 -19.09 -14.00
CA LYS A 646 28.15 -18.16 -14.67
C LYS A 646 28.85 -17.05 -15.43
N PHE A 647 30.01 -16.60 -14.94
CA PHE A 647 30.68 -15.42 -15.44
C PHE A 647 32.14 -15.69 -15.81
N TRP A 648 32.53 -15.23 -16.99
CA TRP A 648 33.91 -15.16 -17.42
C TRP A 648 34.44 -13.74 -17.20
N VAL A 649 35.14 -13.55 -16.08
CA VAL A 649 35.76 -12.26 -15.74
C VAL A 649 37.23 -12.29 -16.17
N ILE A 650 37.63 -11.34 -17.02
CA ILE A 650 39.02 -11.20 -17.43
C ILE A 650 39.90 -10.94 -16.19
N ASN A 651 41.01 -11.67 -16.01
CA ASN A 651 41.91 -11.56 -14.85
C ASN A 651 41.24 -11.81 -13.48
N LEU A 652 40.26 -12.73 -13.40
CA LEU A 652 39.50 -13.06 -12.19
C LEU A 652 40.36 -13.31 -10.94
N LYS A 653 41.48 -14.04 -11.09
CA LYS A 653 42.38 -14.39 -9.98
C LYS A 653 42.95 -13.17 -9.24
N SER A 654 43.32 -12.13 -10.00
CA SER A 654 43.83 -10.89 -9.43
C SER A 654 42.71 -10.10 -8.74
N ALA A 655 41.54 -10.02 -9.38
CA ALA A 655 40.37 -9.31 -8.85
C ALA A 655 39.87 -9.93 -7.53
N VAL A 656 39.72 -11.25 -7.47
CA VAL A 656 39.30 -11.97 -6.25
C VAL A 656 40.36 -11.84 -5.14
N ARG A 657 41.66 -11.96 -5.47
CA ARG A 657 42.73 -11.78 -4.49
C ARG A 657 42.75 -10.38 -3.91
N GLY A 658 42.59 -9.35 -4.75
CA GLY A 658 42.47 -7.95 -4.30
C GLY A 658 41.26 -7.75 -3.39
N PHE A 659 40.11 -8.32 -3.74
CA PHE A 659 38.90 -8.25 -2.92
C PHE A 659 39.07 -8.92 -1.55
N ILE A 660 39.57 -10.16 -1.50
CA ILE A 660 39.74 -10.92 -0.24
C ILE A 660 40.77 -10.27 0.68
N ARG A 661 41.83 -9.66 0.13
CA ARG A 661 42.84 -8.91 0.92
C ARG A 661 42.23 -7.73 1.66
N ASN A 662 41.17 -7.13 1.11
CA ASN A 662 40.48 -5.98 1.69
C ASN A 662 39.20 -6.38 2.47
N CYS A 663 38.92 -7.68 2.59
CA CYS A 663 37.78 -8.17 3.35
C CYS A 663 38.09 -8.11 4.85
N THR A 664 37.38 -7.25 5.57
CA THR A 664 37.58 -7.00 7.01
C THR A 664 37.42 -8.26 7.85
N THR A 665 36.47 -9.13 7.54
CA THR A 665 36.27 -10.44 8.20
C THR A 665 37.49 -11.36 8.00
N CYS A 666 38.03 -11.42 6.78
CA CYS A 666 39.19 -12.25 6.45
C CYS A 666 40.51 -11.69 6.99
N ILE A 667 40.64 -10.36 7.11
CA ILE A 667 41.82 -9.70 7.68
C ILE A 667 41.92 -9.98 9.18
N ARG A 668 40.81 -9.86 9.92
CA ARG A 668 40.79 -10.03 11.39
C ARG A 668 41.17 -11.43 11.86
N ASP A 669 40.95 -12.45 11.03
CA ASP A 669 41.19 -13.87 11.35
C ASP A 669 42.64 -14.36 11.06
N LYS A 670 43.47 -13.56 10.38
CA LYS A 670 44.66 -14.04 9.65
C LYS A 670 46.02 -13.99 10.40
N ALA A 671 46.06 -13.91 11.72
CA ALA A 671 47.34 -13.88 12.47
C ALA A 671 48.08 -15.25 12.41
N GLU A 672 49.22 -15.32 11.72
CA GLU A 672 49.91 -16.59 11.38
C GLU A 672 51.02 -17.01 12.37
N THR A 673 51.20 -18.33 12.56
CA THR A 673 52.39 -19.00 13.15
C THR A 673 52.96 -20.05 12.18
N LYS A 674 54.29 -20.19 12.11
CA LYS A 674 55.03 -21.09 11.18
C LYS A 674 55.43 -22.44 11.83
N GLN A 675 55.50 -23.54 11.05
CA GLN A 675 55.80 -24.93 11.50
C GLN A 675 56.67 -25.75 10.47
N GLN A 676 57.13 -26.97 10.81
CA GLN A 676 58.34 -27.71 10.31
C GLN A 676 58.17 -29.23 9.96
N LEU A 677 59.06 -29.79 9.08
CA LEU A 677 59.16 -31.06 8.26
C LEU A 677 58.14 -32.27 8.37
N MET A 678 57.63 -32.82 7.23
CA MET A 678 56.62 -33.93 7.11
C MET A 678 57.16 -35.28 6.57
N GLY A 679 56.53 -36.42 6.93
CA GLY A 679 56.83 -37.80 6.43
C GLY A 679 55.83 -38.41 5.40
N GLN A 680 55.96 -39.72 5.11
CA GLN A 680 55.27 -40.46 4.01
C GLN A 680 53.78 -40.83 4.25
N LEU A 681 53.01 -41.04 3.17
CA LEU A 681 51.55 -41.23 3.16
C LEU A 681 51.08 -42.70 3.21
N PRO A 682 49.96 -43.04 3.88
CA PRO A 682 49.44 -44.41 3.96
C PRO A 682 48.65 -44.89 2.71
N ALA A 683 48.61 -46.21 2.50
CA ALA A 683 48.01 -46.87 1.32
C ALA A 683 46.54 -46.50 1.02
N PRO A 684 45.63 -46.38 2.01
CA PRO A 684 44.23 -45.97 1.73
C PRO A 684 44.08 -44.57 1.12
N ARG A 685 45.14 -43.74 1.11
CA ARG A 685 45.14 -42.40 0.52
C ARG A 685 45.43 -42.42 -0.99
N VAL A 686 45.91 -43.54 -1.53
CA VAL A 686 46.35 -43.67 -2.94
C VAL A 686 45.56 -44.72 -3.72
N THR A 687 44.65 -45.46 -3.06
CA THR A 687 43.77 -46.46 -3.70
C THR A 687 42.36 -45.89 -3.92
N PRO A 688 41.78 -45.99 -5.14
CA PRO A 688 40.40 -45.59 -5.39
C PRO A 688 39.41 -46.43 -4.58
N SER A 689 38.50 -45.78 -3.85
CA SER A 689 37.48 -46.45 -3.02
C SER A 689 36.23 -45.57 -2.88
N ARG A 690 35.06 -46.18 -2.63
CA ARG A 690 33.82 -45.43 -2.34
C ARG A 690 34.08 -44.35 -1.26
N ALA A 691 33.55 -43.15 -1.46
CA ALA A 691 33.72 -42.05 -0.49
C ALA A 691 33.26 -42.51 0.91
N PHE A 692 34.06 -42.18 1.93
CA PHE A 692 33.88 -42.57 3.33
C PHE A 692 34.00 -44.09 3.64
N SER A 693 34.37 -44.95 2.68
CA SER A 693 34.69 -46.36 2.97
C SER A 693 35.90 -46.50 3.91
N SER A 694 36.87 -45.59 3.82
CA SER A 694 37.93 -45.41 4.82
C SER A 694 37.94 -43.96 5.31
N SER A 695 37.71 -43.76 6.61
CA SER A 695 37.52 -42.42 7.19
C SER A 695 38.38 -42.21 8.44
N GLY A 696 38.86 -40.98 8.64
CA GLY A 696 39.46 -40.54 9.89
C GLY A 696 38.45 -39.78 10.75
N VAL A 697 38.50 -39.93 12.07
CA VAL A 697 37.63 -39.22 13.02
C VAL A 697 38.42 -38.40 14.03
N ASP A 698 37.97 -37.17 14.30
CA ASP A 698 38.56 -36.28 15.29
C ASP A 698 37.51 -35.35 15.92
N TYR A 699 37.80 -34.84 17.12
CA TYR A 699 36.97 -33.90 17.85
C TYR A 699 37.56 -32.49 17.86
N ALA A 700 36.79 -31.53 17.36
CA ALA A 700 37.10 -30.12 17.55
C ALA A 700 36.64 -29.66 18.95
N GLY A 701 37.62 -29.22 19.78
CA GLY A 701 37.46 -28.78 21.19
C GLY A 701 36.30 -27.81 21.50
N PRO A 702 36.04 -27.53 22.79
CA PRO A 702 34.70 -27.19 23.25
C PRO A 702 34.17 -25.91 22.61
N ILE A 703 33.05 -26.03 21.90
CA ILE A 703 32.23 -24.93 21.39
C ILE A 703 31.14 -24.61 22.40
N GLN A 704 30.80 -23.33 22.56
CA GLN A 704 29.71 -22.92 23.45
C GLN A 704 28.38 -23.07 22.71
N VAL A 705 27.52 -23.97 23.19
CA VAL A 705 26.19 -24.22 22.63
C VAL A 705 25.14 -23.79 23.65
N ARG A 706 24.10 -23.12 23.18
CA ARG A 706 22.99 -22.66 24.03
C ARG A 706 21.84 -23.67 24.00
N THR A 707 21.19 -23.86 25.14
CA THR A 707 20.05 -24.78 25.27
C THR A 707 18.74 -24.23 24.66
N SER A 708 18.49 -22.92 24.74
CA SER A 708 17.29 -22.30 24.14
C SER A 708 17.47 -20.80 23.85
N LYS A 709 16.60 -20.22 23.03
CA LYS A 709 16.57 -18.78 22.67
C LYS A 709 15.99 -17.96 23.83
N GLY A 710 16.67 -16.91 24.30
CA GLY A 710 16.15 -15.97 25.34
C GLY A 710 17.15 -15.59 26.44
N ARG A 711 17.19 -14.32 26.88
CA ARG A 711 18.18 -13.81 27.87
C ARG A 711 18.10 -14.66 29.18
N GLY A 712 19.24 -15.16 29.66
CA GLY A 712 19.32 -15.92 30.93
C GLY A 712 19.64 -17.42 30.80
N HIS A 713 19.48 -18.04 29.62
CA HIS A 713 19.84 -19.45 29.45
C HIS A 713 21.37 -19.68 29.43
N LYS A 714 21.85 -20.60 30.28
CA LYS A 714 23.27 -20.97 30.40
C LYS A 714 23.75 -21.67 29.12
N SER A 715 24.97 -21.36 28.69
CA SER A 715 25.64 -22.10 27.61
C SER A 715 26.36 -23.33 28.18
N SER A 716 26.23 -24.46 27.50
CA SER A 716 26.96 -25.69 27.80
C SER A 716 28.11 -25.88 26.80
N LYS A 717 29.11 -26.67 27.19
CA LYS A 717 30.19 -27.07 26.29
C LYS A 717 29.66 -28.17 25.37
N GLY A 718 29.72 -27.96 24.07
CA GLY A 718 29.53 -29.00 23.05
C GLY A 718 30.81 -29.23 22.26
N TYR A 719 30.83 -30.24 21.40
CA TYR A 719 31.98 -30.58 20.55
C TYR A 719 31.51 -30.84 19.12
N ILE A 720 32.44 -30.78 18.16
CA ILE A 720 32.17 -31.15 16.77
C ILE A 720 32.92 -32.44 16.47
N CYS A 721 32.17 -33.50 16.18
CA CYS A 721 32.71 -34.75 15.67
C CYS A 721 32.91 -34.61 14.16
N LEU A 722 34.16 -34.68 13.72
CA LEU A 722 34.57 -34.49 12.33
C LEU A 722 35.02 -35.84 11.75
N PHE A 723 34.42 -36.24 10.64
CA PHE A 723 34.82 -37.40 9.85
C PHE A 723 35.43 -36.92 8.53
N VAL A 724 36.60 -37.43 8.15
CA VAL A 724 37.24 -37.12 6.86
C VAL A 724 37.49 -38.39 6.07
N CYS A 725 37.02 -38.42 4.82
CA CYS A 725 37.31 -39.48 3.88
C CYS A 725 38.80 -39.47 3.48
N MET A 726 39.47 -40.61 3.60
CA MET A 726 40.91 -40.74 3.29
C MET A 726 41.22 -40.62 1.79
N SER A 727 40.30 -41.05 0.92
CA SER A 727 40.50 -41.06 -0.54
C SER A 727 40.13 -39.73 -1.20
N THR A 728 38.95 -39.18 -0.87
CA THR A 728 38.41 -37.97 -1.52
C THR A 728 38.61 -36.68 -0.72
N LYS A 729 39.12 -36.76 0.52
CA LYS A 729 39.16 -35.66 1.51
C LYS A 729 37.79 -35.05 1.82
N ALA A 730 36.68 -35.70 1.46
CA ALA A 730 35.34 -35.24 1.85
C ALA A 730 35.24 -35.16 3.39
N ILE A 731 34.58 -34.13 3.89
CA ILE A 731 34.41 -33.87 5.32
C ILE A 731 32.94 -34.05 5.68
N HIS A 732 32.66 -34.64 6.84
CA HIS A 732 31.35 -34.68 7.46
C HIS A 732 31.44 -34.18 8.90
N LEU A 733 30.51 -33.31 9.31
CA LEU A 733 30.53 -32.62 10.60
C LEU A 733 29.25 -32.90 11.38
N GLU A 734 29.40 -33.39 12.61
CA GLU A 734 28.29 -33.65 13.53
C GLU A 734 28.48 -32.84 14.82
N CYS A 735 27.45 -32.11 15.25
CA CYS A 735 27.44 -31.50 16.57
C CYS A 735 27.16 -32.57 17.62
N VAL A 736 27.90 -32.56 18.73
CA VAL A 736 27.65 -33.42 19.89
C VAL A 736 27.64 -32.60 21.17
N THR A 737 26.82 -33.02 22.13
CA THR A 737 26.63 -32.32 23.42
C THR A 737 27.70 -32.64 24.44
N ASP A 738 28.37 -33.79 24.32
CA ASP A 738 29.43 -34.23 25.22
C ASP A 738 30.39 -35.20 24.49
N LEU A 739 31.45 -35.63 25.20
CA LEU A 739 32.42 -36.61 24.71
C LEU A 739 32.10 -38.03 25.21
N THR A 740 30.83 -38.36 25.45
CA THR A 740 30.44 -39.70 25.91
C THR A 740 30.35 -40.70 24.77
N SER A 741 30.46 -41.99 25.11
CA SER A 741 30.28 -43.11 24.17
C SER A 741 28.93 -43.08 23.47
N GLN A 742 27.85 -42.75 24.18
CA GLN A 742 26.49 -42.67 23.60
C GLN A 742 26.37 -41.52 22.59
N ALA A 743 26.95 -40.36 22.88
CA ALA A 743 26.97 -39.24 21.95
C ALA A 743 27.80 -39.54 20.69
N PHE A 744 28.92 -40.26 20.84
CA PHE A 744 29.71 -40.74 19.70
C PHE A 744 28.94 -41.76 18.86
N ILE A 745 28.31 -42.78 19.47
CA ILE A 745 27.49 -43.78 18.75
C ILE A 745 26.38 -43.07 17.96
N ALA A 746 25.70 -42.11 18.58
CA ALA A 746 24.65 -41.34 17.91
C ALA A 746 25.20 -40.53 16.73
N ALA A 747 26.37 -39.89 16.87
CA ALA A 747 27.03 -39.19 15.77
C ALA A 747 27.49 -40.13 14.65
N PHE A 748 28.05 -41.29 15.00
CA PHE A 748 28.49 -42.30 14.04
C PHE A 748 27.31 -42.92 13.28
N ARG A 749 26.20 -43.24 13.95
CA ARG A 749 24.96 -43.70 13.29
C ARG A 749 24.40 -42.65 12.33
N ARG A 750 24.41 -41.36 12.71
CA ARG A 750 24.01 -40.27 11.80
C ARG A 750 24.95 -40.16 10.59
N PHE A 751 26.25 -40.31 10.80
CA PHE A 751 27.24 -40.33 9.73
C PHE A 751 27.01 -41.49 8.76
N VAL A 752 26.91 -42.73 9.26
CA VAL A 752 26.68 -43.92 8.44
C VAL A 752 25.33 -43.84 7.72
N ALA A 753 24.27 -43.38 8.38
CA ALA A 753 22.96 -43.20 7.75
C ALA A 753 22.99 -42.19 6.59
N ARG A 754 23.84 -41.16 6.68
CA ARG A 754 23.95 -40.10 5.64
C ARG A 754 24.98 -40.41 4.55
N ARG A 755 26.05 -41.16 4.86
CA ARG A 755 27.21 -41.36 3.98
C ARG A 755 27.42 -42.83 3.56
N GLY A 756 26.63 -43.74 4.10
CA GLY A 756 26.74 -45.19 3.88
C GLY A 756 27.86 -45.83 4.71
N HIS A 757 27.83 -47.16 4.76
CA HIS A 757 28.70 -48.02 5.59
C HIS A 757 30.22 -47.72 5.49
N CYS A 758 30.89 -47.51 6.63
CA CYS A 758 32.32 -47.27 6.70
C CYS A 758 33.06 -48.58 6.99
N SER A 759 33.98 -49.01 6.12
CA SER A 759 34.71 -50.28 6.32
C SER A 759 35.88 -50.13 7.30
N HIS A 760 36.57 -48.98 7.26
CA HIS A 760 37.73 -48.70 8.11
C HIS A 760 37.68 -47.30 8.72
N LEU A 761 37.67 -47.22 10.05
CA LEU A 761 37.70 -45.98 10.80
C LEU A 761 39.08 -45.78 11.45
N TRP A 762 39.64 -44.57 11.38
CA TRP A 762 40.97 -44.24 11.91
C TRP A 762 40.90 -43.09 12.91
N SER A 763 41.60 -43.17 14.05
CA SER A 763 41.69 -42.07 15.03
C SER A 763 43.08 -41.95 15.66
N ASP A 764 43.39 -40.76 16.19
CA ASP A 764 44.65 -40.51 16.92
C ASP A 764 44.63 -41.06 18.36
N ASN A 765 45.81 -41.12 19.01
CA ASN A 765 45.96 -41.47 20.42
C ASN A 765 46.02 -40.22 21.34
N GLY A 766 45.44 -39.10 20.90
CA GLY A 766 45.49 -37.81 21.61
C GLY A 766 44.68 -37.80 22.91
N THR A 767 45.04 -36.94 23.86
CA THR A 767 44.52 -36.91 25.25
C THR A 767 43.01 -36.70 25.41
N ASN A 768 42.27 -36.36 24.34
CA ASN A 768 40.80 -36.32 24.35
C ASN A 768 40.18 -37.71 24.10
N PHE A 769 40.86 -38.58 23.36
CA PHE A 769 40.50 -40.00 23.27
C PHE A 769 41.05 -40.80 24.45
N VAL A 770 42.06 -40.32 25.20
CA VAL A 770 42.63 -41.03 26.37
C VAL A 770 41.65 -41.16 27.54
N GLY A 771 40.66 -40.27 27.70
CA GLY A 771 39.60 -40.45 28.71
C GLY A 771 38.72 -41.68 28.43
N ALA A 772 38.51 -42.00 27.15
CA ALA A 772 37.79 -43.21 26.74
C ALA A 772 38.75 -44.39 26.53
N ALA A 773 39.89 -44.19 25.86
CA ALA A 773 40.86 -45.19 25.41
C ALA A 773 41.79 -45.75 26.49
N LYS A 774 42.15 -44.97 27.53
CA LYS A 774 42.98 -45.47 28.65
C LYS A 774 42.14 -46.31 29.61
N GLU A 775 40.86 -45.97 29.74
CA GLU A 775 39.87 -46.82 30.40
C GLU A 775 39.55 -48.03 29.50
N LEU A 776 39.34 -47.87 28.19
CA LEU A 776 39.09 -48.95 27.21
C LEU A 776 40.25 -49.97 27.14
N ARG A 777 41.52 -49.58 27.09
CA ARG A 777 42.64 -50.55 27.11
C ARG A 777 42.79 -51.24 28.47
N ARG A 778 42.60 -50.50 29.58
CA ARG A 778 42.59 -51.08 30.93
C ARG A 778 41.36 -51.98 31.18
N MET A 779 40.24 -51.72 30.51
CA MET A 779 38.98 -52.49 30.53
C MET A 779 38.99 -53.68 29.54
N PHE A 780 39.85 -53.67 28.51
CA PHE A 780 40.07 -54.82 27.63
C PHE A 780 40.99 -55.87 28.28
N GLU A 781 41.96 -55.45 29.08
CA GLU A 781 42.83 -56.37 29.84
C GLU A 781 42.23 -56.78 31.21
N VAL A 782 41.30 -56.00 31.76
CA VAL A 782 40.60 -56.33 33.01
C VAL A 782 39.09 -56.26 32.77
N GLY A 783 38.53 -57.40 32.37
CA GLY A 783 37.17 -57.57 31.85
C GLY A 783 36.02 -57.32 32.83
N LYS A 784 35.80 -56.08 33.26
CA LYS A 784 34.58 -55.64 33.95
C LYS A 784 34.26 -54.17 33.65
N ASN A 785 33.68 -53.87 32.48
CA ASN A 785 32.76 -52.73 32.25
C ASN A 785 32.08 -52.81 30.85
N ASN A 786 30.76 -52.55 30.78
CA ASN A 786 29.88 -52.82 29.62
C ASN A 786 30.01 -51.85 28.42
N MET A 787 30.58 -50.64 28.58
CA MET A 787 30.46 -49.54 27.61
C MET A 787 31.48 -49.59 26.44
N ALA A 788 32.68 -50.10 26.68
CA ALA A 788 33.72 -50.34 25.68
C ALA A 788 33.33 -51.47 24.72
N LYS A 789 32.72 -52.51 25.31
CA LYS A 789 32.20 -53.68 24.64
C LYS A 789 31.06 -53.29 23.70
N GLU A 790 30.13 -52.43 24.14
CA GLU A 790 29.04 -51.91 23.30
C GLU A 790 29.51 -51.21 22.01
N ILE A 791 30.52 -50.32 22.07
CA ILE A 791 31.02 -49.65 20.86
C ILE A 791 31.73 -50.64 19.93
N ALA A 792 32.55 -51.53 20.49
CA ALA A 792 33.26 -52.53 19.70
C ALA A 792 32.31 -53.56 19.08
N GLU A 793 31.30 -54.03 19.82
CA GLU A 793 30.23 -54.91 19.34
C GLU A 793 29.37 -54.20 18.29
N LEU A 794 29.02 -52.93 18.48
CA LEU A 794 28.26 -52.15 17.48
C LEU A 794 29.05 -51.97 16.19
N LEU A 795 30.33 -51.58 16.27
CA LEU A 795 31.19 -51.44 15.09
C LEU A 795 31.47 -52.78 14.40
N ALA A 796 31.62 -53.87 15.16
CA ALA A 796 31.78 -55.22 14.61
C ALA A 796 30.49 -55.75 13.95
N ASN A 797 29.32 -55.53 14.56
CA ASN A 797 28.01 -55.84 13.98
C ASN A 797 27.74 -55.01 12.72
N ASP A 798 28.16 -53.75 12.72
CA ASP A 798 28.17 -52.86 11.57
C ASP A 798 29.42 -53.08 10.71
N GLY A 799 30.11 -54.24 10.73
CA GLY A 799 31.20 -54.60 9.81
C GLY A 799 32.35 -53.58 9.62
N THR A 800 32.61 -52.73 10.62
CA THR A 800 33.57 -51.62 10.58
C THR A 800 34.80 -51.95 11.43
N THR A 801 36.00 -51.95 10.83
CA THR A 801 37.26 -52.12 11.58
C THR A 801 37.80 -50.77 12.06
N TRP A 802 38.02 -50.61 13.37
CA TRP A 802 38.59 -49.40 13.94
C TRP A 802 40.09 -49.52 14.21
N HIS A 803 40.88 -48.61 13.63
CA HIS A 803 42.33 -48.53 13.73
C HIS A 803 42.79 -47.33 14.57
N PHE A 804 43.65 -47.58 15.55
CA PHE A 804 44.30 -46.53 16.36
C PHE A 804 45.72 -46.27 15.88
N ILE A 805 46.06 -45.00 15.61
CA ILE A 805 47.37 -44.64 15.08
C ILE A 805 48.39 -44.51 16.22
N PRO A 806 49.66 -44.96 16.06
CA PRO A 806 50.69 -44.84 17.09
C PRO A 806 50.92 -43.40 17.58
N PRO A 807 51.21 -43.17 18.89
CA PRO A 807 51.51 -41.83 19.39
C PRO A 807 52.72 -41.22 18.66
N LYS A 808 52.62 -39.96 18.21
CA LYS A 808 53.66 -39.22 17.46
C LYS A 808 53.92 -39.67 16.01
N ALA A 809 52.90 -40.17 15.29
CA ALA A 809 52.96 -40.35 13.82
C ALA A 809 52.22 -39.23 13.06
N PRO A 810 52.83 -38.04 12.82
CA PRO A 810 52.17 -36.85 12.25
C PRO A 810 51.66 -37.03 10.80
N ASN A 811 52.10 -38.07 10.10
CA ASN A 811 51.77 -38.28 8.69
C ASN A 811 50.31 -38.74 8.49
N PHE A 812 49.74 -39.43 9.48
CA PHE A 812 48.35 -39.86 9.48
C PHE A 812 47.42 -38.72 9.96
N GLY A 813 47.82 -38.03 11.05
CA GLY A 813 47.08 -36.95 11.72
C GLY A 813 46.73 -35.72 10.88
N GLY A 814 47.59 -35.35 9.93
CA GLY A 814 47.50 -34.06 9.25
C GLY A 814 46.22 -33.81 8.43
N LEU A 815 45.48 -34.86 8.02
CA LEU A 815 44.29 -34.70 7.18
C LEU A 815 43.06 -34.22 7.96
N TRP A 816 42.74 -34.85 9.09
CA TRP A 816 41.64 -34.38 9.94
C TRP A 816 42.03 -33.14 10.74
N GLU A 817 43.30 -32.97 11.14
CA GLU A 817 43.78 -31.72 11.74
C GLU A 817 43.57 -30.50 10.80
N ALA A 818 43.88 -30.67 9.50
CA ALA A 818 43.61 -29.66 8.48
C ALA A 818 42.10 -29.42 8.27
N GLY A 819 41.30 -30.49 8.36
CA GLY A 819 39.83 -30.43 8.34
C GLY A 819 39.26 -29.64 9.52
N VAL A 820 39.70 -29.94 10.74
CA VAL A 820 39.31 -29.25 11.98
C VAL A 820 39.70 -27.78 11.91
N LYS A 821 40.92 -27.47 11.45
CA LYS A 821 41.37 -26.08 11.27
C LYS A 821 40.49 -25.32 10.27
N SER A 822 40.17 -25.94 9.13
CA SER A 822 39.34 -25.31 8.09
C SER A 822 37.90 -25.10 8.54
N ALA A 823 37.33 -26.07 9.26
CA ALA A 823 35.98 -25.97 9.84
C ALA A 823 35.91 -24.88 10.92
N LYS A 824 36.89 -24.83 11.84
CA LYS A 824 36.98 -23.77 12.86
C LYS A 824 37.14 -22.39 12.26
N GLN A 825 37.91 -22.24 11.17
CA GLN A 825 38.06 -20.96 10.48
C GLN A 825 36.73 -20.45 9.91
N HIS A 826 35.98 -21.29 9.18
CA HIS A 826 34.66 -20.89 8.67
C HIS A 826 33.70 -20.58 9.82
N LEU A 827 33.67 -21.43 10.85
CA LEU A 827 32.83 -21.23 12.03
C LEU A 827 33.13 -19.89 12.73
N SER A 828 34.42 -19.55 12.92
CA SER A 828 34.84 -18.31 13.55
C SER A 828 34.49 -17.06 12.73
N ARG A 829 34.61 -17.12 11.40
CA ARG A 829 34.30 -16.01 10.48
C ARG A 829 32.81 -15.69 10.41
N ILE A 830 31.96 -16.70 10.58
CA ILE A 830 30.50 -16.57 10.44
C ILE A 830 29.84 -16.29 11.80
N SER A 831 30.20 -17.05 12.84
CA SER A 831 29.55 -16.95 14.15
C SER A 831 30.01 -15.74 14.98
N GLY A 832 31.22 -15.24 14.73
CA GLY A 832 31.77 -14.09 15.46
C GLY A 832 31.75 -14.29 16.99
N ALA A 833 31.12 -13.35 17.72
CA ALA A 833 30.95 -13.42 19.18
C ALA A 833 29.61 -14.05 19.64
N THR A 834 28.76 -14.47 18.70
CA THR A 834 27.39 -14.92 18.96
C THR A 834 27.36 -16.39 19.34
N ARG A 835 26.64 -16.73 20.42
CA ARG A 835 26.47 -18.12 20.88
C ARG A 835 25.21 -18.73 20.25
N LEU A 836 25.37 -19.82 19.51
CA LEU A 836 24.30 -20.50 18.76
C LEU A 836 23.61 -21.58 19.60
N THR A 837 22.34 -21.86 19.33
CA THR A 837 21.66 -23.06 19.86
C THR A 837 22.15 -24.34 19.17
N TYR A 838 21.79 -25.52 19.69
CA TYR A 838 22.17 -26.79 19.07
C TYR A 838 21.64 -26.94 17.63
N GLU A 839 20.41 -26.52 17.37
CA GLU A 839 19.80 -26.54 16.03
C GLU A 839 20.49 -25.55 15.07
N GLU A 840 20.78 -24.34 15.55
CA GLU A 840 21.49 -23.31 14.78
C GLU A 840 22.92 -23.75 14.47
N MET A 841 23.60 -24.38 15.43
CA MET A 841 24.95 -24.93 15.27
C MET A 841 24.96 -26.08 14.26
N THR A 842 24.04 -27.02 14.38
CA THR A 842 23.93 -28.16 13.44
C THR A 842 23.66 -27.68 12.02
N THR A 843 22.78 -26.68 11.86
CA THR A 843 22.48 -26.06 10.55
C THR A 843 23.72 -25.36 9.97
N LEU A 844 24.45 -24.59 10.78
CA LEU A 844 25.66 -23.92 10.33
C LEU A 844 26.77 -24.92 9.96
N LEU A 845 26.95 -25.99 10.72
CA LEU A 845 27.93 -27.04 10.41
C LEU A 845 27.59 -27.74 9.09
N ALA A 846 26.31 -27.99 8.79
CA ALA A 846 25.90 -28.52 7.48
C ALA A 846 26.25 -27.56 6.32
N GLN A 847 26.09 -26.24 6.52
CA GLN A 847 26.48 -25.24 5.51
C GLN A 847 28.02 -25.13 5.35
N ILE A 848 28.77 -25.24 6.45
CA ILE A 848 30.24 -25.29 6.41
C ILE A 848 30.71 -26.58 5.72
N GLU A 849 30.07 -27.70 5.99
CA GLU A 849 30.32 -28.98 5.32
C GLU A 849 30.12 -28.85 3.80
N ALA A 850 29.03 -28.22 3.35
CA ALA A 850 28.79 -27.93 1.94
C ALA A 850 29.88 -27.04 1.32
N CYS A 851 30.36 -26.02 2.05
CA CYS A 851 31.49 -25.18 1.63
C CYS A 851 32.76 -25.99 1.45
N LEU A 852 33.15 -26.72 2.49
CA LEU A 852 34.39 -27.50 2.49
C LEU A 852 34.34 -28.55 1.39
N ASN A 853 33.20 -29.22 1.16
CA ASN A 853 33.08 -30.23 0.12
C ASN A 853 32.95 -29.65 -1.31
N SER A 854 32.75 -28.35 -1.47
CA SER A 854 32.76 -27.66 -2.77
C SER A 854 34.14 -27.11 -3.16
N ARG A 855 35.19 -27.39 -2.38
CA ARG A 855 36.55 -26.91 -2.65
C ARG A 855 37.22 -27.68 -3.80
N PRO A 856 37.98 -27.03 -4.70
CA PRO A 856 38.80 -27.71 -5.70
C PRO A 856 39.82 -28.67 -5.08
N LEU A 857 39.95 -29.87 -5.64
CA LEU A 857 40.99 -30.85 -5.29
C LEU A 857 42.35 -30.54 -5.95
N CYS A 858 42.34 -29.82 -7.07
CA CYS A 858 43.51 -29.48 -7.90
C CYS A 858 43.64 -27.95 -8.09
N GLN A 859 44.80 -27.47 -8.58
CA GLN A 859 44.98 -26.06 -8.93
C GLN A 859 44.17 -25.69 -10.19
N MET A 860 43.71 -24.44 -10.27
CA MET A 860 42.97 -23.92 -11.42
C MET A 860 43.85 -22.94 -12.22
N ASP A 861 43.94 -23.17 -13.53
CA ASP A 861 44.63 -22.30 -14.47
C ASP A 861 43.66 -21.37 -15.23
N ASP A 862 44.19 -20.37 -15.94
CA ASP A 862 43.43 -19.38 -16.71
C ASP A 862 43.15 -19.80 -18.17
N THR A 863 43.43 -21.06 -18.52
CA THR A 863 43.21 -21.63 -19.87
C THR A 863 41.80 -22.19 -20.05
N LEU A 864 41.34 -22.27 -21.31
CA LEU A 864 39.98 -22.69 -21.71
C LEU A 864 39.69 -24.19 -21.52
N GLU A 865 40.70 -25.02 -21.19
CA GLU A 865 40.59 -26.48 -21.25
C GLU A 865 39.92 -27.11 -20.01
N THR A 866 39.92 -26.43 -18.87
CA THR A 866 39.29 -26.93 -17.63
C THR A 866 38.48 -25.85 -16.91
N LEU A 867 37.21 -25.73 -17.32
CA LEU A 867 36.28 -24.73 -16.78
C LEU A 867 35.73 -25.07 -15.38
N ASP A 868 35.62 -26.36 -15.02
CA ASP A 868 35.09 -26.81 -13.72
C ASP A 868 36.04 -27.78 -12.97
N PRO A 869 36.54 -27.40 -11.77
CA PRO A 869 37.50 -28.22 -11.03
C PRO A 869 36.83 -29.39 -10.32
N LEU A 870 37.53 -30.51 -10.19
CA LEU A 870 37.04 -31.66 -9.41
C LEU A 870 36.96 -31.30 -7.92
N THR A 871 35.80 -31.49 -7.27
CA THR A 871 35.56 -31.22 -5.84
C THR A 871 35.13 -32.50 -5.11
N PRO A 872 35.26 -32.57 -3.77
CA PRO A 872 34.69 -33.69 -3.00
C PRO A 872 33.18 -33.90 -3.23
N GLY A 873 32.41 -32.83 -3.46
CA GLY A 873 30.96 -32.89 -3.74
C GLY A 873 30.61 -33.76 -4.95
N HIS A 874 31.45 -33.78 -5.99
CA HIS A 874 31.28 -34.66 -7.16
C HIS A 874 31.21 -36.15 -6.77
N PHE A 875 31.91 -36.57 -5.72
CA PHE A 875 31.90 -37.95 -5.23
C PHE A 875 30.75 -38.23 -4.24
N LEU A 876 30.11 -37.19 -3.69
CA LEU A 876 29.04 -37.33 -2.71
C LEU A 876 27.65 -37.27 -3.33
N ILE A 877 27.42 -36.28 -4.20
CA ILE A 877 26.10 -36.00 -4.80
C ILE A 877 26.17 -35.81 -6.32
N GLY A 878 27.34 -35.98 -6.94
CA GLY A 878 27.52 -35.83 -8.39
C GLY A 878 27.81 -34.40 -8.87
N GLU A 879 27.70 -33.41 -7.98
CA GLU A 879 27.94 -31.99 -8.24
C GLU A 879 28.50 -31.25 -7.01
N PRO A 880 29.04 -30.03 -7.13
CA PRO A 880 29.49 -29.25 -5.98
C PRO A 880 28.29 -28.64 -5.23
N LEU A 881 28.22 -28.86 -3.92
CA LEU A 881 27.09 -28.49 -3.04
C LEU A 881 26.74 -26.98 -3.02
N ILE A 882 27.70 -26.09 -3.31
CA ILE A 882 27.47 -24.64 -3.48
C ILE A 882 27.41 -24.34 -4.98
N GLY A 883 26.37 -24.85 -5.62
CA GLY A 883 26.03 -24.63 -7.02
C GLY A 883 25.01 -23.51 -7.21
N LEU A 884 24.95 -22.97 -8.44
CA LEU A 884 23.75 -22.25 -8.88
C LEU A 884 22.71 -23.31 -9.24
N PRO A 885 21.44 -23.17 -8.80
CA PRO A 885 20.41 -24.13 -9.17
C PRO A 885 20.29 -24.17 -10.70
N GLU A 886 20.43 -25.36 -11.29
CA GLU A 886 20.23 -25.56 -12.72
C GLU A 886 18.73 -25.59 -13.03
N ASN A 887 18.38 -25.17 -14.24
CA ASN A 887 17.00 -25.20 -14.71
C ASN A 887 16.55 -26.64 -14.94
N ASP A 888 15.31 -26.91 -14.59
CA ASP A 888 14.68 -28.22 -14.60
C ASP A 888 14.67 -28.85 -16.01
N TYR A 889 15.31 -30.02 -16.17
CA TYR A 889 15.33 -30.78 -17.43
C TYR A 889 14.07 -31.67 -17.56
N VAL A 890 12.89 -31.07 -17.42
CA VAL A 890 11.61 -31.78 -17.34
C VAL A 890 11.24 -32.53 -18.63
N ASN A 891 11.89 -32.24 -19.77
CA ASN A 891 11.54 -32.80 -21.07
C ASN A 891 12.60 -33.69 -21.72
N LYS A 892 13.06 -34.74 -21.02
CA LYS A 892 13.68 -35.89 -21.71
C LYS A 892 13.19 -37.21 -21.11
N ASN A 893 12.39 -37.95 -21.87
CA ASN A 893 12.04 -39.34 -21.61
C ASN A 893 13.31 -40.19 -21.73
N VAL A 894 14.01 -40.40 -20.62
CA VAL A 894 15.21 -41.25 -20.58
C VAL A 894 14.89 -42.54 -19.86
N ASN A 895 15.19 -43.66 -20.51
CA ASN A 895 15.00 -45.01 -19.98
C ASN A 895 15.82 -45.20 -18.68
N LEU A 896 15.21 -45.77 -17.64
CA LEU A 896 15.77 -45.82 -16.27
C LEU A 896 17.06 -46.65 -16.18
N LEU A 897 17.18 -47.70 -17.00
CA LEU A 897 18.33 -48.61 -17.05
C LEU A 897 19.59 -47.94 -17.63
N THR A 898 19.44 -47.13 -18.69
CA THR A 898 20.55 -46.34 -19.27
C THR A 898 20.96 -45.17 -18.39
N ARG A 899 20.05 -44.59 -17.60
CA ARG A 899 20.38 -43.51 -16.65
C ARG A 899 21.23 -44.01 -15.48
N TRP A 900 21.00 -45.22 -14.97
CA TRP A 900 21.85 -45.81 -13.94
C TRP A 900 23.25 -46.13 -14.47
N GLN A 901 23.37 -46.71 -15.67
CA GLN A 901 24.65 -46.94 -16.35
C GLN A 901 25.40 -45.62 -16.64
N PHE A 902 24.68 -44.56 -17.00
CA PHE A 902 25.22 -43.22 -17.16
C PHE A 902 25.77 -42.65 -15.85
N ILE A 903 25.05 -42.82 -14.72
CA ILE A 903 25.53 -42.40 -13.39
C ILE A 903 26.80 -43.18 -12.99
N GLN A 904 26.86 -44.49 -13.24
CA GLN A 904 28.07 -45.28 -12.96
C GLN A 904 29.26 -44.87 -13.83
N ASN A 905 29.04 -44.59 -15.12
CA ASN A 905 30.07 -44.04 -16.01
C ASN A 905 30.58 -42.68 -15.51
N ARG A 906 29.69 -41.82 -14.99
CA ARG A 906 30.06 -40.52 -14.39
C ARG A 906 30.94 -40.69 -13.15
N ILE A 907 30.56 -41.60 -12.24
CA ILE A 907 31.37 -41.93 -11.06
C ILE A 907 32.76 -42.45 -11.49
N GLN A 908 32.81 -43.34 -12.49
CA GLN A 908 34.08 -43.84 -13.04
C GLN A 908 34.92 -42.74 -13.69
N ASN A 909 34.32 -41.80 -14.42
CA ASN A 909 35.03 -40.65 -15.00
C ASN A 909 35.60 -39.71 -13.92
N PHE A 910 34.89 -39.50 -12.79
CA PHE A 910 35.44 -38.76 -11.66
C PHE A 910 36.65 -39.47 -11.05
N TRP A 911 36.63 -40.80 -10.95
CA TRP A 911 37.79 -41.58 -10.50
C TRP A 911 38.96 -41.56 -11.49
N ARG A 912 38.69 -41.61 -12.80
CA ARG A 912 39.74 -41.45 -13.84
C ARG A 912 40.39 -40.06 -13.78
N ARG A 913 39.61 -38.98 -13.64
CA ARG A 913 40.12 -37.62 -13.45
C ARG A 913 40.89 -37.47 -12.14
N TRP A 914 40.42 -38.07 -11.05
CA TRP A 914 41.15 -38.11 -9.78
C TRP A 914 42.49 -38.84 -9.91
N GLN A 915 42.54 -39.97 -10.63
CA GLN A 915 43.77 -40.71 -10.86
C GLN A 915 44.77 -39.93 -11.73
N ALA A 916 44.30 -39.25 -12.78
CA ALA A 916 45.13 -38.45 -13.66
C ALA A 916 45.62 -37.15 -13.00
N ASP A 917 44.72 -36.34 -12.45
CA ASP A 917 45.03 -34.98 -12.00
C ASP A 917 45.50 -34.93 -10.54
N TYR A 918 44.89 -35.73 -9.65
CA TYR A 918 45.14 -35.62 -8.21
C TYR A 918 46.33 -36.47 -7.74
N LEU A 919 46.54 -37.70 -8.24
CA LEU A 919 47.71 -38.50 -7.88
C LEU A 919 49.03 -37.86 -8.34
N GLN A 920 49.04 -37.21 -9.52
CA GLN A 920 50.22 -36.50 -10.02
C GLN A 920 50.63 -35.34 -9.09
N THR A 921 49.67 -34.63 -8.47
CA THR A 921 49.99 -33.59 -7.47
C THR A 921 50.57 -34.13 -6.16
N LEU A 922 50.41 -35.43 -5.85
CA LEU A 922 50.95 -36.07 -4.65
C LEU A 922 52.40 -36.55 -4.80
N GLN A 923 52.93 -36.65 -6.03
CA GLN A 923 54.34 -37.01 -6.27
C GLN A 923 55.32 -35.88 -5.94
N GLN A 924 54.88 -34.62 -5.97
CA GLN A 924 55.75 -33.45 -5.82
C GLN A 924 55.72 -32.87 -4.40
N ARG A 925 56.91 -32.64 -3.81
CA ARG A 925 57.08 -32.03 -2.47
C ARG A 925 57.08 -30.51 -2.58
N TYR A 926 56.04 -29.84 -2.09
CA TYR A 926 55.81 -28.43 -2.42
C TYR A 926 56.20 -27.36 -1.36
N LYS A 927 56.58 -27.70 -0.10
CA LYS A 927 57.08 -26.73 0.91
C LYS A 927 58.00 -27.37 1.99
N TRP A 928 58.84 -26.52 2.63
CA TRP A 928 59.80 -26.76 3.75
C TRP A 928 61.26 -27.05 3.35
N GLN A 929 61.93 -26.04 2.77
CA GLN A 929 63.27 -26.17 2.18
C GLN A 929 64.40 -25.29 2.81
N ARG A 930 64.16 -24.48 3.87
CA ARG A 930 65.21 -23.58 4.44
C ARG A 930 65.16 -23.37 5.96
N VAL A 931 66.34 -23.22 6.58
CA VAL A 931 66.62 -22.91 8.01
C VAL A 931 66.60 -21.40 8.27
N VAL A 932 66.15 -20.94 9.44
CA VAL A 932 66.01 -19.50 9.83
C VAL A 932 66.91 -19.17 11.04
N ARG A 933 67.41 -17.93 11.14
CA ARG A 933 68.46 -17.41 12.06
C ARG A 933 68.11 -17.52 13.56
N SER A 934 69.08 -17.91 14.40
CA SER A 934 68.96 -18.07 15.86
C SER A 934 69.06 -16.73 16.65
N PRO A 935 68.41 -16.59 17.81
CA PRO A 935 68.50 -15.40 18.69
C PRO A 935 69.83 -15.33 19.46
N SER A 936 70.18 -14.13 19.95
CA SER A 936 71.44 -13.87 20.70
C SER A 936 71.18 -13.68 22.20
N ILE A 937 72.19 -13.95 23.04
CA ILE A 937 72.13 -13.62 24.47
C ILE A 937 72.07 -12.09 24.60
N GLY A 938 71.06 -11.58 25.30
CA GLY A 938 70.82 -10.14 25.47
C GLY A 938 69.56 -9.61 24.78
N ASP A 939 68.95 -10.36 23.86
CA ASP A 939 67.73 -9.93 23.15
C ASP A 939 66.52 -9.84 24.09
N ILE A 940 65.70 -8.80 23.94
CA ILE A 940 64.44 -8.63 24.67
C ILE A 940 63.32 -9.35 23.93
N VAL A 941 62.59 -10.20 24.64
CA VAL A 941 61.51 -11.02 24.12
C VAL A 941 60.22 -10.84 24.90
N ILE A 942 59.09 -10.95 24.22
CA ILE A 942 57.77 -11.10 24.85
C ILE A 942 57.46 -12.58 24.98
N ILE A 943 57.03 -13.01 26.17
CA ILE A 943 56.67 -14.39 26.48
C ILE A 943 55.16 -14.56 26.30
N LYS A 944 54.77 -15.40 25.34
CA LYS A 944 53.35 -15.65 25.02
C LYS A 944 52.74 -16.65 26.01
N GLU A 945 51.75 -16.20 26.78
CA GLU A 945 50.94 -17.07 27.65
C GLU A 945 49.52 -17.20 27.08
N GLU A 946 49.02 -18.43 27.00
CA GLU A 946 47.77 -18.78 26.28
C GLU A 946 46.51 -18.32 27.01
N ASP A 947 46.60 -18.11 28.33
CA ASP A 947 45.46 -17.75 29.19
C ASP A 947 45.31 -16.23 29.41
N LEU A 948 46.21 -15.41 28.84
CA LEU A 948 46.21 -13.95 28.98
C LEU A 948 46.10 -13.24 27.63
N PRO A 949 45.34 -12.12 27.55
CA PRO A 949 45.25 -11.31 26.33
C PRO A 949 46.59 -10.63 25.97
N PRO A 950 46.86 -10.36 24.68
CA PRO A 950 48.18 -9.95 24.19
C PRO A 950 48.84 -8.76 24.88
N CYS A 951 48.05 -7.81 25.39
CA CYS A 951 48.55 -6.60 26.06
C CYS A 951 49.08 -6.85 27.47
N LYS A 952 48.92 -8.05 28.03
CA LYS A 952 49.38 -8.42 29.38
C LYS A 952 50.53 -9.44 29.37
N TRP A 953 51.09 -9.76 28.21
CA TRP A 953 52.20 -10.70 28.10
C TRP A 953 53.49 -10.12 28.70
N LEU A 954 54.24 -10.98 29.39
CA LEU A 954 55.43 -10.58 30.15
C LEU A 954 56.62 -10.31 29.22
N LEU A 955 57.37 -9.27 29.54
CA LEU A 955 58.66 -8.92 28.93
C LEU A 955 59.81 -9.60 29.67
N GLY A 956 60.75 -10.16 28.94
CA GLY A 956 61.95 -10.77 29.51
C GLY A 956 63.17 -10.66 28.60
N LYS A 957 64.37 -10.75 29.18
CA LYS A 957 65.65 -10.69 28.46
C LYS A 957 66.28 -12.07 28.38
N ILE A 958 66.73 -12.50 27.21
CA ILE A 958 67.42 -13.78 27.04
C ILE A 958 68.79 -13.69 27.73
N ILE A 959 69.05 -14.60 28.66
CA ILE A 959 70.32 -14.66 29.42
C ILE A 959 71.17 -15.87 29.09
N THR A 960 70.58 -16.96 28.57
CA THR A 960 71.33 -18.17 28.23
C THR A 960 70.63 -18.93 27.11
N LEU A 961 71.40 -19.40 26.12
CA LEU A 961 70.93 -20.24 25.03
C LEU A 961 71.24 -21.70 25.35
N HIS A 962 70.28 -22.60 25.13
CA HIS A 962 70.47 -24.04 25.32
C HIS A 962 70.38 -24.74 23.96
N PRO A 963 71.50 -24.87 23.22
CA PRO A 963 71.53 -25.60 21.95
C PRO A 963 71.35 -27.10 22.15
N GLY A 964 70.66 -27.75 21.20
CA GLY A 964 70.58 -29.22 21.13
C GLY A 964 71.86 -29.85 20.58
N SER A 965 71.91 -31.18 20.51
CA SER A 965 73.05 -31.95 19.99
C SER A 965 73.41 -31.64 18.52
N ASP A 966 72.50 -31.03 17.76
CA ASP A 966 72.69 -30.57 16.39
C ASP A 966 73.11 -29.07 16.28
N LYS A 967 73.59 -28.48 17.38
CA LYS A 967 74.04 -27.07 17.51
C LYS A 967 72.95 -26.02 17.23
N LEU A 968 71.67 -26.40 17.09
CA LEU A 968 70.56 -25.47 16.90
C LEU A 968 69.88 -25.13 18.24
N VAL A 969 69.70 -23.83 18.51
CA VAL A 969 69.07 -23.34 19.73
C VAL A 969 67.55 -23.41 19.59
N ARG A 970 66.91 -24.23 20.44
CA ARG A 970 65.44 -24.39 20.49
C ARG A 970 64.83 -23.93 21.81
N VAL A 971 65.63 -23.88 22.87
CA VAL A 971 65.21 -23.49 24.22
C VAL A 971 66.15 -22.40 24.73
N VAL A 972 65.58 -21.37 25.36
CA VAL A 972 66.33 -20.26 25.95
C VAL A 972 65.87 -20.00 27.38
N SER A 973 66.77 -19.51 28.22
CA SER A 973 66.45 -19.01 29.56
C SER A 973 66.27 -17.50 29.52
N VAL A 974 65.14 -17.03 30.03
CA VAL A 974 64.71 -15.62 29.97
C VAL A 974 64.53 -15.10 31.39
N ARG A 975 65.06 -13.91 31.68
CA ARG A 975 64.91 -13.20 32.96
C ARG A 975 63.78 -12.16 32.86
N CYS A 976 62.83 -12.20 33.77
CA CYS A 976 61.68 -11.27 33.83
C CYS A 976 61.80 -10.28 35.01
N LYS A 977 60.90 -9.29 35.10
CA LYS A 977 60.86 -8.31 36.21
C LYS A 977 60.75 -9.04 37.57
N GLY A 978 61.65 -8.73 38.52
CA GLY A 978 61.74 -9.40 39.83
C GLY A 978 62.87 -10.44 39.98
N ASN A 979 63.84 -10.50 39.05
CA ASN A 979 64.99 -11.43 39.03
C ASN A 979 64.67 -12.93 38.88
N VAL A 980 63.42 -13.30 38.59
CA VAL A 980 63.03 -14.68 38.30
C VAL A 980 63.47 -15.11 36.90
N VAL A 981 64.11 -16.28 36.80
CA VAL A 981 64.61 -16.88 35.54
C VAL A 981 63.75 -18.08 35.14
N MET A 982 63.29 -18.11 33.88
CA MET A 982 62.42 -19.17 33.35
C MET A 982 62.95 -19.74 32.03
N LYS A 983 62.86 -21.07 31.83
CA LYS A 983 63.15 -21.74 30.54
C LYS A 983 61.92 -21.80 29.65
N ARG A 984 62.05 -21.39 28.38
CA ARG A 984 60.97 -21.39 27.39
C ARG A 984 61.46 -21.79 25.98
N PRO A 985 60.63 -22.52 25.19
CA PRO A 985 60.95 -22.82 23.79
C PRO A 985 60.73 -21.59 22.89
N LEU A 986 61.52 -21.46 21.84
CA LEU A 986 61.48 -20.34 20.90
C LEU A 986 60.10 -20.12 20.24
N SER A 987 59.30 -21.18 20.10
CA SER A 987 57.93 -21.10 19.56
C SER A 987 56.94 -20.32 20.43
N LYS A 988 57.28 -20.06 21.70
CA LYS A 988 56.48 -19.27 22.65
C LYS A 988 57.08 -17.90 22.95
N LEU A 989 58.13 -17.49 22.22
CA LEU A 989 58.81 -16.21 22.41
C LEU A 989 58.71 -15.36 21.14
N ILE A 990 58.46 -14.07 21.32
CA ILE A 990 58.45 -13.09 20.23
C ILE A 990 59.64 -12.15 20.43
N LEU A 991 60.58 -12.15 19.48
CA LEU A 991 61.74 -11.25 19.49
C LEU A 991 61.30 -9.84 19.14
N LEU A 992 61.57 -8.88 20.03
CA LEU A 992 61.31 -7.47 19.76
C LEU A 992 62.54 -6.85 19.09
N PRO A 993 62.38 -6.08 18.00
CA PRO A 993 63.48 -5.39 17.35
C PRO A 993 63.77 -4.08 18.09
N ILE A 994 64.48 -4.15 19.22
CA ILE A 994 64.99 -2.95 19.92
C ILE A 994 66.49 -3.16 20.13
N LYS A 995 67.31 -2.37 19.43
CA LYS A 995 68.72 -2.22 19.78
C LYS A 995 68.81 -1.37 21.04
N PRO A 996 69.59 -1.75 22.07
CA PRO A 996 69.93 -0.80 23.12
C PRO A 996 70.84 0.27 22.48
N GLU A 997 70.43 1.54 22.52
CA GLU A 997 71.38 2.62 22.29
C GLU A 997 72.34 2.65 23.49
N PRO A 998 73.67 2.69 23.28
CA PRO A 998 74.56 3.21 24.29
C PRO A 998 74.37 4.74 24.37
N TYR A 999 74.70 5.36 25.51
CA TYR A 999 74.75 6.81 25.63
C TYR A 999 75.50 7.48 24.47
#